data_AF-A0A9D3PLF4-F1
#
_entry.id   AF-A0A9D3PLF4-F1
#
_cell.length_a   1.000
_cell.length_b   1.000
_cell.length_c   1.000
_cell.angle_alpha   90.00
_cell.angle_beta   90.00
_cell.angle_gamma   90.00
#
_symmetry.space_group_name_H-M   'P 1'
#
loop_
_entity.id
_entity.type
_entity.pdbx_description
1 polymer ?
#
loop_
_entity_poly.entity_id
_entity_poly.type
_entity_poly.pdbx_seq_one_letter_code
_entity_poly.pdbx_strand_id
1 'polypeptide(L)'
;MDSSKELRERRARQSWDSSREVPLIQDEQKPRKHLKVIQWITCTFVGMMAFALAFFSKCSLLLLIMVSDTASKTVPTKAYAVLFLGCCTIAPSVLILIKSLWKVTFKDSKTPSGKTVLWVVSIETLVAFGTVVLIIVTMPHFDIITNRIERTRDLFVRRLYEGSFIDQSLLLNARFKLRNNKKQHREKEAVTVYLCATMWHETYDEMMKIIISMFRLDKFRPRKNTHRDVRFESHILFDDAFIDVEGSRQRHVNEYAETLVEVLKEVYMIFSQEDSSIFREIKPIPGQKIIQTPYGGRLRYTMPHGNILNVHFKDKQLIRHKKRWSQIMYLYYLLGWKLSRKYFQRYAVGEEKKILEENLEKEKENTYILALDGDTDFQPSAVMLLIDRLRLYPDVGAACGRIHPTGTGPMVWYQKFEYAVGHWMQKSAEHVFGSVLCSPGCFSLFRGKALMDDNVMKRYTTKATEAGHYVQYDQGEDRWLCTLLLQQGWRVEYNAASDAYTNAPQEFKEFYNQRRRWGPSTIANTIDLLGTGSLTAQKNKSISKPYILYQVLGMVSTVLGPATVCLMIAGSFAFVFKIHVNAALVMAILPPAIYLALCFKLKSDTQITIAAVMSIFYAFLMSATLLSIIGDMVSQGTVLTPTGLFFTSIVLMYIITALLHPQEFHLIIYGVLYVLTIPSGYLLLAIYSLVNMNNVSWGTRETASQAKAAPKETVLKNVKFEKKCKCCCWNVEFQINEDEKIMAAPAPTETPNTTEPESAVVSLEEEWEEEPSEPCWISQLREKSCEISLVPDTLDPDEEQFWRDLQERYLKPLDEDKQKQKKIADDLKDLRNKATFVFFICNALWLVATFFLQAIGSVVTIPIPKTAPNGTTVPGNFEVDPIGLMFLLGFALLLAIQFIAMLWHRIQTLIHFIAYNGTEAAAFKREFKKSMEVINEEKNFL
;
A
#
# COMPACT_ATOMS: atom_id res chain seq x y z
N MET A 1 27.00 47.21 6.00
CA MET A 1 25.71 46.90 5.32
C MET A 1 25.83 45.66 4.44
N ASP A 2 26.95 45.45 3.73
CA ASP A 2 27.17 44.30 2.83
C ASP A 2 27.12 42.91 3.48
N SER A 3 27.67 42.73 4.68
CA SER A 3 27.65 41.40 5.35
C SER A 3 26.22 40.88 5.60
N SER A 4 25.25 41.77 5.87
CA SER A 4 23.85 41.37 6.06
C SER A 4 23.15 40.98 4.76
N LYS A 5 23.55 41.60 3.64
CA LYS A 5 23.02 41.31 2.31
C LYS A 5 23.59 39.99 1.79
N GLU A 6 24.90 39.80 1.91
CA GLU A 6 25.57 38.56 1.54
C GLU A 6 25.06 37.36 2.37
N LEU A 7 24.83 37.54 3.67
CA LEU A 7 24.29 36.49 4.53
C LEU A 7 22.81 36.19 4.22
N ARG A 8 22.04 37.18 3.76
CA ARG A 8 20.67 36.99 3.23
C ARG A 8 20.69 36.25 1.90
N GLU A 9 21.59 36.60 1.00
CA GLU A 9 21.78 35.93 -0.30
C GLU A 9 22.25 34.48 -0.12
N ARG A 10 23.20 34.21 0.78
CA ARG A 10 23.61 32.83 1.12
C ARG A 10 22.45 32.02 1.71
N ARG A 11 21.65 32.60 2.61
CA ARG A 11 20.44 31.94 3.15
C ARG A 11 19.39 31.68 2.07
N ALA A 12 19.24 32.60 1.12
CA ALA A 12 18.33 32.43 -0.02
C ALA A 12 18.81 31.32 -0.97
N ARG A 13 20.12 31.14 -1.16
CA ARG A 13 20.67 30.04 -1.96
C ARG A 13 20.43 28.67 -1.31
N GLN A 14 20.48 28.58 0.03
CA GLN A 14 20.27 27.32 0.77
C GLN A 14 18.83 27.07 1.21
N SER A 15 17.89 27.93 0.82
CA SER A 15 16.55 27.96 1.37
C SER A 15 15.64 26.79 0.95
N TRP A 16 16.06 26.07 -0.09
CA TRP A 16 15.36 24.91 -0.62
C TRP A 16 15.36 23.71 0.34
N ASP A 17 16.35 23.62 1.25
CA ASP A 17 16.44 22.59 2.30
C ASP A 17 15.84 23.08 3.63
N SER A 18 14.61 23.60 3.56
CA SER A 18 13.92 24.16 4.74
C SER A 18 13.18 23.12 5.57
N SER A 19 13.06 21.88 5.09
CA SER A 19 12.43 20.78 5.83
C SER A 19 13.25 20.42 7.06
N ARG A 20 12.66 20.62 8.25
CA ARG A 20 13.33 20.37 9.53
C ARG A 20 12.97 18.99 10.06
N GLU A 21 13.95 18.32 10.63
CA GLU A 21 13.68 17.23 11.56
C GLU A 21 13.50 17.89 12.93
N VAL A 22 12.28 17.86 13.45
CA VAL A 22 12.02 18.26 14.82
C VAL A 22 12.12 16.99 15.65
N PRO A 23 12.94 16.94 16.71
CA PRO A 23 12.97 15.78 17.58
C PRO A 23 11.54 15.47 17.98
N LEU A 24 11.04 14.31 17.54
CA LEU A 24 9.87 13.71 18.15
C LEU A 24 10.20 13.72 19.64
N ILE A 25 9.32 14.26 20.48
CA ILE A 25 9.47 14.20 21.93
C ILE A 25 9.58 12.71 22.27
N GLN A 26 10.80 12.20 22.24
CA GLN A 26 11.18 10.87 22.61
C GLN A 26 11.74 11.05 24.00
N ASP A 27 10.93 10.57 24.96
CA ASP A 27 11.31 10.30 26.33
C ASP A 27 12.79 9.89 26.45
N GLU A 28 13.44 10.45 27.47
CA GLU A 28 14.79 10.23 27.96
C GLU A 28 15.16 8.76 28.31
N GLN A 29 14.69 7.73 27.60
CA GLN A 29 14.94 6.34 27.99
C GLN A 29 15.45 5.49 26.84
N LYS A 30 16.79 5.49 26.69
CA LYS A 30 17.54 4.33 26.18
C LYS A 30 18.48 3.81 27.27
N PRO A 31 18.30 2.59 27.80
CA PRO A 31 19.35 1.92 28.55
C PRO A 31 20.01 0.77 27.75
N ARG A 32 21.27 0.56 28.10
CA ARG A 32 22.34 -0.21 27.43
C ARG A 32 22.01 -1.69 27.17
N LYS A 33 22.48 -2.17 26.01
CA LYS A 33 22.18 -3.46 25.35
C LYS A 33 22.43 -4.73 26.19
N HIS A 34 23.36 -4.74 27.15
CA HIS A 34 23.74 -5.98 27.84
C HIS A 34 22.85 -6.34 29.05
N LEU A 35 22.17 -5.37 29.67
CA LEU A 35 21.20 -5.66 30.75
C LEU A 35 19.86 -6.19 30.20
N LYS A 36 19.49 -5.79 28.97
CA LYS A 36 18.22 -6.17 28.33
C LYS A 36 18.13 -7.65 27.98
N VAL A 37 19.23 -8.29 27.59
CA VAL A 37 19.23 -9.72 27.20
C VAL A 37 18.98 -10.62 28.41
N ILE A 38 19.64 -10.34 29.54
CA ILE A 38 19.43 -11.06 30.79
C ILE A 38 18.01 -10.79 31.32
N GLN A 39 17.55 -9.54 31.29
CA GLN A 39 16.15 -9.19 31.61
C GLN A 39 15.13 -9.93 30.74
N TRP A 40 15.36 -10.03 29.42
CA TRP A 40 14.46 -10.74 28.51
C TRP A 40 14.39 -12.22 28.84
N ILE A 41 15.52 -12.88 29.07
CA ILE A 41 15.56 -14.30 29.42
C ILE A 41 14.86 -14.53 30.77
N THR A 42 15.17 -13.72 31.78
CA THR A 42 14.59 -13.87 33.12
C THR A 42 13.09 -13.52 33.14
N CYS A 43 12.65 -12.45 32.49
CA CYS A 43 11.21 -12.09 32.41
C CYS A 43 10.41 -13.07 31.56
N THR A 44 10.99 -13.62 30.48
CA THR A 44 10.30 -14.64 29.67
C THR A 44 10.18 -15.94 30.44
N PHE A 45 11.24 -16.38 31.12
CA PHE A 45 11.21 -17.59 31.94
C PHE A 45 10.26 -17.46 33.14
N VAL A 46 10.35 -16.37 33.91
CA VAL A 46 9.46 -16.10 35.05
C VAL A 46 8.01 -15.86 34.60
N GLY A 47 7.81 -15.20 33.46
CA GLY A 47 6.48 -15.00 32.87
C GLY A 47 5.83 -16.30 32.39
N MET A 48 6.59 -17.17 31.71
CA MET A 48 6.11 -18.50 31.31
C MET A 48 5.84 -19.37 32.54
N MET A 49 6.69 -19.31 33.57
CA MET A 49 6.52 -20.12 34.78
C MET A 49 5.35 -19.61 35.63
N ALA A 50 5.16 -18.31 35.77
CA ALA A 50 4.01 -17.73 36.46
C ALA A 50 2.70 -17.98 35.70
N PHE A 51 2.72 -17.91 34.37
CA PHE A 51 1.57 -18.30 33.55
C PHE A 51 1.26 -19.79 33.68
N ALA A 52 2.26 -20.66 33.59
CA ALA A 52 2.09 -22.10 33.78
C ALA A 52 1.54 -22.40 35.18
N LEU A 53 2.09 -21.82 36.24
CA LEU A 53 1.62 -22.00 37.61
C LEU A 53 0.20 -21.46 37.83
N ALA A 54 -0.14 -20.29 37.27
CA ALA A 54 -1.50 -19.73 37.36
C ALA A 54 -2.51 -20.55 36.53
N PHE A 55 -2.09 -21.03 35.36
CA PHE A 55 -2.88 -21.92 34.51
C PHE A 55 -3.13 -23.26 35.21
N PHE A 56 -2.08 -23.92 35.70
CA PHE A 56 -2.19 -25.18 36.44
C PHE A 56 -2.98 -25.02 37.74
N SER A 57 -2.76 -23.95 38.51
CA SER A 57 -3.51 -23.66 39.76
C SER A 57 -5.02 -23.49 39.49
N LYS A 58 -5.38 -22.75 38.44
CA LYS A 58 -6.79 -22.51 38.07
C LYS A 58 -7.42 -23.71 37.38
N CYS A 59 -6.67 -24.47 36.60
CA CYS A 59 -7.08 -25.79 36.09
C CYS A 59 -7.27 -26.80 37.23
N SER A 60 -6.43 -26.79 38.26
CA SER A 60 -6.58 -27.66 39.44
C SER A 60 -7.77 -27.27 40.31
N LEU A 61 -8.12 -25.98 40.39
CA LEU A 61 -9.36 -25.51 41.01
C LEU A 61 -10.59 -25.99 40.22
N LEU A 62 -10.53 -25.91 38.89
CA LEU A 62 -11.56 -26.45 37.99
C LEU A 62 -11.74 -27.97 38.16
N LEU A 63 -10.63 -28.71 38.26
CA LEU A 63 -10.61 -30.16 38.53
C LEU A 63 -11.16 -30.49 39.92
N LEU A 64 -10.82 -29.72 40.96
CA LEU A 64 -11.36 -29.88 42.31
C LEU A 64 -12.88 -29.63 42.36
N ILE A 65 -13.38 -28.64 41.62
CA ILE A 65 -14.83 -28.38 41.48
C ILE A 65 -15.54 -29.51 40.70
N MET A 66 -14.86 -30.12 39.73
CA MET A 66 -15.39 -31.27 38.98
C MET A 66 -15.41 -32.57 39.83
N VAL A 67 -14.47 -32.72 40.77
CA VAL A 67 -14.37 -33.88 41.68
C VAL A 67 -15.23 -33.70 42.95
N SER A 68 -15.54 -32.45 43.31
CA SER A 68 -16.38 -32.08 44.44
C SER A 68 -17.88 -32.30 44.14
N ASP A 69 -18.32 -33.51 44.46
CA ASP A 69 -19.70 -33.94 44.73
C ASP A 69 -20.63 -34.26 43.54
N THR A 70 -20.93 -35.55 43.43
CA THR A 70 -21.85 -36.22 42.50
C THR A 70 -23.30 -36.23 43.00
N ALA A 71 -23.61 -35.67 44.18
CA ALA A 71 -24.95 -35.77 44.79
C ALA A 71 -25.94 -34.63 44.43
N SER A 72 -25.50 -33.51 43.85
CA SER A 72 -26.38 -32.37 43.56
C SER A 72 -27.13 -32.52 42.22
N LYS A 73 -28.41 -32.89 42.28
CA LYS A 73 -29.34 -33.06 41.13
C LYS A 73 -29.95 -31.77 40.57
N THR A 74 -29.60 -30.59 41.05
CA THR A 74 -30.39 -29.38 40.79
C THR A 74 -29.99 -28.56 39.56
N VAL A 75 -28.90 -28.88 38.83
CA VAL A 75 -28.42 -27.94 37.80
C VAL A 75 -27.85 -28.63 36.54
N PRO A 76 -28.56 -28.62 35.40
CA PRO A 76 -28.05 -29.03 34.08
C PRO A 76 -26.98 -28.08 33.50
N THR A 77 -26.72 -26.93 34.15
CA THR A 77 -25.83 -25.86 33.69
C THR A 77 -24.42 -25.87 34.31
N LYS A 78 -24.02 -26.94 35.03
CA LYS A 78 -22.68 -27.04 35.66
C LYS A 78 -21.53 -26.80 34.67
N ALA A 79 -21.58 -27.35 33.45
CA ALA A 79 -20.53 -27.17 32.46
C ALA A 79 -20.41 -25.71 31.94
N TYR A 80 -21.54 -25.04 31.72
CA TYR A 80 -21.56 -23.63 31.30
C TYR A 80 -21.11 -22.68 32.41
N ALA A 81 -21.50 -22.94 33.66
CA ALA A 81 -21.03 -22.19 34.81
C ALA A 81 -19.51 -22.35 35.01
N VAL A 82 -18.98 -23.56 34.78
CA VAL A 82 -17.54 -23.86 34.83
C VAL A 82 -16.78 -23.23 33.66
N LEU A 83 -17.34 -23.23 32.44
CA LEU A 83 -16.77 -22.54 31.28
C LEU A 83 -16.75 -21.01 31.48
N PHE A 84 -17.85 -20.45 32.00
CA PHE A 84 -17.96 -19.02 32.27
C PHE A 84 -17.03 -18.60 33.41
N LEU A 85 -16.92 -19.37 34.49
CA LEU A 85 -15.89 -19.18 35.52
C LEU A 85 -14.49 -19.32 34.93
N GLY A 86 -14.25 -20.29 34.05
CA GLY A 86 -12.98 -20.48 33.35
C GLY A 86 -12.61 -19.26 32.52
N CYS A 87 -13.52 -18.75 31.69
CA CYS A 87 -13.32 -17.52 30.92
C CYS A 87 -13.10 -16.31 31.82
N CYS A 88 -13.91 -16.10 32.86
CA CYS A 88 -13.76 -14.97 33.80
C CYS A 88 -12.47 -15.03 34.61
N THR A 89 -11.93 -16.21 34.90
CA THR A 89 -10.71 -16.38 35.72
C THR A 89 -9.44 -16.48 34.88
N ILE A 90 -9.50 -17.03 33.68
CA ILE A 90 -8.36 -17.24 32.77
C ILE A 90 -8.16 -16.04 31.85
N ALA A 91 -9.23 -15.44 31.30
CA ALA A 91 -9.10 -14.34 30.34
C ALA A 91 -8.34 -13.12 30.91
N PRO A 92 -8.51 -12.68 32.18
CA PRO A 92 -7.68 -11.63 32.74
C PRO A 92 -6.20 -12.00 32.80
N SER A 93 -5.89 -13.27 33.09
CA SER A 93 -4.52 -13.79 33.17
C SER A 93 -3.86 -13.84 31.78
N VAL A 94 -4.60 -14.25 30.76
CA VAL A 94 -4.18 -14.23 29.34
C VAL A 94 -4.02 -12.80 28.84
N LEU A 95 -4.93 -11.89 29.18
CA LEU A 95 -4.82 -10.47 28.84
C LEU A 95 -3.64 -9.80 29.55
N ILE A 96 -3.35 -10.18 30.80
CA ILE A 96 -2.15 -9.73 31.52
C ILE A 96 -0.89 -10.32 30.88
N LEU A 97 -0.90 -11.58 30.44
CA LEU A 97 0.22 -12.18 29.70
C LEU A 97 0.45 -11.45 28.37
N ILE A 98 -0.61 -11.21 27.59
CA ILE A 98 -0.53 -10.47 26.32
C ILE A 98 -0.06 -9.03 26.58
N LYS A 99 -0.54 -8.36 27.63
CA LYS A 99 -0.08 -7.03 28.05
C LYS A 99 1.37 -7.05 28.54
N SER A 100 1.81 -8.12 29.18
CA SER A 100 3.16 -8.29 29.71
C SER A 100 4.15 -8.64 28.61
N LEU A 101 3.79 -9.53 27.68
CA LEU A 101 4.51 -9.79 26.44
C LEU A 101 4.57 -8.52 25.61
N TRP A 102 3.45 -7.80 25.43
CA TRP A 102 3.43 -6.51 24.75
C TRP A 102 4.35 -5.48 25.42
N LYS A 103 4.34 -5.37 26.76
CA LYS A 103 5.26 -4.49 27.48
C LYS A 103 6.72 -4.95 27.36
N VAL A 104 7.03 -6.24 27.47
CA VAL A 104 8.40 -6.77 27.36
C VAL A 104 8.94 -6.59 25.93
N THR A 105 8.08 -6.77 24.92
CA THR A 105 8.46 -6.69 23.51
C THR A 105 8.56 -5.23 23.02
N PHE A 106 7.77 -4.31 23.59
CA PHE A 106 7.61 -2.96 23.04
C PHE A 106 7.77 -1.79 24.05
N LYS A 107 8.05 -2.00 25.35
CA LYS A 107 8.17 -0.92 26.34
C LYS A 107 9.27 -1.15 27.40
N ASP A 108 10.08 -0.13 27.69
CA ASP A 108 11.06 -0.19 28.80
C ASP A 108 10.32 -0.17 30.16
N SER A 109 10.18 -1.33 30.80
CA SER A 109 9.53 -1.48 32.12
C SER A 109 10.58 -1.53 33.24
N LYS A 110 10.55 -0.58 34.18
CA LYS A 110 11.30 -0.70 35.43
C LYS A 110 10.77 -1.89 36.23
N THR A 111 11.67 -2.65 36.86
CA THR A 111 11.30 -3.77 37.74
C THR A 111 10.50 -3.24 38.95
N PRO A 112 9.32 -3.81 39.27
CA PRO A 112 8.60 -3.43 40.47
C PRO A 112 9.46 -3.78 41.69
N SER A 113 9.52 -2.90 42.69
CA SER A 113 10.24 -3.19 43.93
C SER A 113 9.61 -4.41 44.61
N GLY A 114 10.38 -5.20 45.36
CA GLY A 114 9.85 -6.36 46.09
C GLY A 114 8.66 -6.02 46.99
N LYS A 115 8.61 -4.78 47.52
CA LYS A 115 7.48 -4.26 48.29
C LYS A 115 6.21 -4.06 47.45
N THR A 116 6.36 -3.65 46.19
CA THR A 116 5.26 -3.47 45.24
C THR A 116 4.70 -4.81 44.79
N VAL A 117 5.56 -5.81 44.57
CA VAL A 117 5.15 -7.18 44.24
C VAL A 117 4.38 -7.80 45.41
N LEU A 118 4.89 -7.65 46.64
CA LEU A 118 4.20 -8.12 47.84
C LEU A 118 2.81 -7.47 48.00
N TRP A 119 2.73 -6.15 47.80
CA TRP A 119 1.45 -5.42 47.86
C TRP A 119 0.44 -5.89 46.81
N VAL A 120 0.88 -6.11 45.57
CA VAL A 120 0.01 -6.60 44.50
C VAL A 120 -0.46 -8.02 44.79
N VAL A 121 0.43 -8.90 45.27
CA VAL A 121 0.06 -10.27 45.67
C VAL A 121 -0.93 -10.25 46.83
N SER A 122 -0.73 -9.41 47.84
CA SER A 122 -1.65 -9.28 48.98
C SER A 122 -3.02 -8.76 48.55
N ILE A 123 -3.09 -7.75 47.66
CA ILE A 123 -4.36 -7.23 47.13
C ILE A 123 -5.08 -8.29 46.30
N GLU A 124 -4.39 -8.99 45.40
CA GLU A 124 -4.99 -10.05 44.59
C GLU A 124 -5.49 -11.22 45.43
N THR A 125 -4.79 -11.54 46.53
CA THR A 125 -5.26 -12.54 47.51
C THR A 125 -6.54 -12.07 48.21
N LEU A 126 -6.63 -10.78 48.54
CA LEU A 126 -7.80 -10.20 49.20
C LEU A 126 -9.01 -10.08 48.25
N VAL A 127 -8.77 -9.77 46.98
CA VAL A 127 -9.79 -9.75 45.91
C VAL A 127 -10.29 -11.16 45.64
N ALA A 128 -9.40 -12.16 45.57
CA ALA A 128 -9.79 -13.56 45.43
C ALA A 128 -10.66 -14.01 46.60
N PHE A 129 -10.28 -13.66 47.83
CA PHE A 129 -11.07 -13.95 49.04
C PHE A 129 -12.43 -13.25 49.03
N GLY A 130 -12.48 -11.96 48.67
CA GLY A 130 -13.73 -11.21 48.55
C GLY A 130 -14.67 -11.74 47.47
N THR A 131 -14.13 -12.27 46.37
CA THR A 131 -14.91 -12.89 45.28
C THR A 131 -15.51 -14.23 45.72
N VAL A 132 -14.77 -15.02 46.51
CA VAL A 132 -15.26 -16.27 47.11
C VAL A 132 -16.41 -15.99 48.09
N VAL A 133 -16.29 -14.96 48.93
CA VAL A 133 -17.36 -14.54 49.85
C VAL A 133 -18.58 -14.02 49.08
N LEU A 134 -18.37 -13.23 48.01
CA LEU A 134 -19.46 -12.68 47.20
C LEU A 134 -20.32 -13.78 46.56
N ILE A 135 -19.68 -14.82 46.02
CA ILE A 135 -20.34 -15.93 45.31
C ILE A 135 -21.07 -16.87 46.27
N ILE A 136 -20.46 -17.18 47.43
CA ILE A 136 -21.00 -18.19 48.36
C ILE A 136 -22.10 -17.61 49.26
N VAL A 137 -21.96 -16.35 49.69
CA VAL A 137 -22.83 -15.77 50.73
C VAL A 137 -23.91 -14.86 50.15
N THR A 138 -23.57 -14.07 49.12
CA THR A 138 -24.46 -12.99 48.64
C THR A 138 -25.29 -13.36 47.42
N MET A 139 -24.75 -14.12 46.46
CA MET A 139 -25.48 -14.44 45.22
C MET A 139 -26.71 -15.36 45.36
N PRO A 140 -26.85 -16.24 46.39
CA PRO A 140 -28.09 -16.98 46.60
C PRO A 140 -29.28 -16.12 47.08
N HIS A 141 -29.07 -14.84 47.41
CA HIS A 141 -30.09 -13.95 48.00
C HIS A 141 -30.55 -12.80 47.09
N PHE A 142 -30.07 -12.71 45.84
CA PHE A 142 -30.47 -11.64 44.93
C PHE A 142 -31.20 -12.16 43.69
N ASP A 143 -32.53 -12.01 43.72
CA ASP A 143 -33.47 -12.18 42.60
C ASP A 143 -33.80 -10.79 42.02
N ILE A 144 -33.18 -10.38 40.89
CA ILE A 144 -33.56 -9.13 40.20
C ILE A 144 -33.38 -9.23 38.67
N ILE A 145 -34.52 -9.26 37.98
CA ILE A 145 -34.70 -8.75 36.62
C ILE A 145 -35.17 -7.28 36.70
N THR A 146 -34.73 -6.47 35.73
CA THR A 146 -35.26 -5.18 35.21
C THR A 146 -34.82 -3.79 35.76
N ASN A 147 -34.41 -2.98 34.76
CA ASN A 147 -34.54 -1.53 34.52
C ASN A 147 -33.81 -0.49 35.40
N ARG A 148 -32.91 0.28 34.76
CA ARG A 148 -33.22 1.68 34.39
C ARG A 148 -32.19 2.36 33.45
N ILE A 149 -32.78 3.13 32.55
CA ILE A 149 -32.24 4.10 31.59
C ILE A 149 -32.08 5.47 32.29
N GLU A 150 -31.12 6.29 31.82
CA GLU A 150 -30.86 7.67 32.25
C GLU A 150 -31.76 8.72 31.54
N ARG A 151 -31.93 9.92 32.12
CA ARG A 151 -32.98 10.89 31.74
C ARG A 151 -32.74 11.60 30.40
N THR A 152 -33.78 11.61 29.56
CA THR A 152 -33.93 12.35 28.28
C THR A 152 -33.94 13.90 28.40
N ARG A 153 -33.93 14.44 29.63
CA ARG A 153 -34.10 15.89 29.89
C ARG A 153 -32.92 16.74 29.40
N ASP A 154 -31.76 16.15 29.24
CA ASP A 154 -30.52 16.90 29.05
C ASP A 154 -30.01 16.89 27.59
N LEU A 155 -30.76 16.28 26.64
CA LEU A 155 -30.31 16.05 25.25
C LEU A 155 -31.20 16.61 24.11
N PHE A 156 -32.51 16.86 24.31
CA PHE A 156 -33.45 17.14 23.21
C PHE A 156 -34.40 18.33 23.48
N VAL A 157 -34.88 19.01 22.42
CA VAL A 157 -35.69 20.25 22.51
C VAL A 157 -37.21 20.00 22.55
N ARG A 158 -37.73 18.90 21.99
CA ARG A 158 -39.17 18.55 22.03
C ARG A 158 -39.40 17.18 22.71
N ARG A 159 -40.60 17.02 23.29
CA ARG A 159 -40.94 15.95 24.23
C ARG A 159 -41.43 14.62 23.62
N LEU A 160 -41.60 14.49 22.29
CA LEU A 160 -42.11 13.27 21.64
C LEU A 160 -41.43 13.02 20.28
N TYR A 161 -41.29 11.74 19.89
CA TYR A 161 -40.78 11.27 18.57
C TYR A 161 -41.89 10.61 17.75
N GLU A 162 -41.76 10.61 16.42
CA GLU A 162 -42.62 9.82 15.52
C GLU A 162 -42.04 8.42 15.32
N GLY A 163 -42.85 7.38 15.54
CA GLY A 163 -42.40 5.98 15.57
C GLY A 163 -41.94 5.41 14.23
N SER A 164 -42.39 6.00 13.11
CA SER A 164 -42.10 5.47 11.77
C SER A 164 -40.71 5.84 11.25
N PHE A 165 -40.10 6.92 11.75
CA PHE A 165 -38.81 7.46 11.29
C PHE A 165 -37.97 7.97 12.45
N ILE A 166 -37.62 7.06 13.36
CA ILE A 166 -36.96 7.39 14.63
C ILE A 166 -35.64 8.13 14.41
N ASP A 167 -34.84 7.71 13.42
CA ASP A 167 -33.52 8.31 13.16
C ASP A 167 -33.62 9.72 12.58
N GLN A 168 -34.59 10.00 11.70
CA GLN A 168 -34.82 11.34 11.14
C GLN A 168 -35.43 12.30 12.19
N SER A 169 -36.33 11.78 13.03
CA SER A 169 -36.91 12.54 14.15
C SER A 169 -35.86 12.89 15.20
N LEU A 170 -34.90 12.00 15.44
CA LEU A 170 -33.75 12.21 16.33
C LEU A 170 -32.70 13.16 15.72
N LEU A 171 -32.46 13.10 14.41
CA LEU A 171 -31.55 14.01 13.70
C LEU A 171 -32.05 15.46 13.70
N LEU A 172 -33.35 15.67 13.57
CA LEU A 172 -34.00 16.98 13.53
C LEU A 172 -34.19 17.62 14.92
N ASN A 173 -34.08 16.84 16.01
CA ASN A 173 -34.32 17.30 17.39
C ASN A 173 -33.06 17.58 18.23
N ALA A 174 -31.86 17.42 17.67
CA ALA A 174 -30.59 17.71 18.34
C ALA A 174 -30.22 19.20 18.27
N ARG A 175 -29.80 19.82 19.40
CA ARG A 175 -29.26 21.20 19.41
C ARG A 175 -27.89 21.25 18.72
N PHE A 176 -27.88 21.55 17.43
CA PHE A 176 -26.66 21.92 16.74
C PHE A 176 -26.33 23.40 17.01
N LYS A 177 -25.16 23.67 17.61
CA LYS A 177 -24.49 24.95 17.38
C LYS A 177 -23.97 24.91 15.94
N LEU A 178 -24.76 25.47 15.03
CA LEU A 178 -24.29 25.87 13.72
C LEU A 178 -23.12 26.85 13.91
N ARG A 179 -21.90 26.37 13.67
CA ARG A 179 -20.80 27.26 13.34
C ARG A 179 -21.14 27.81 11.95
N ASN A 180 -21.75 28.99 11.92
CA ASN A 180 -21.93 29.80 10.73
C ASN A 180 -20.55 30.07 10.12
N ASN A 181 -20.06 29.16 9.27
CA ASN A 181 -19.14 29.55 8.23
C ASN A 181 -20.00 30.32 7.23
N LYS A 182 -19.92 31.65 7.31
CA LYS A 182 -20.29 32.51 6.19
C LYS A 182 -19.71 31.84 4.94
N LYS A 183 -20.56 31.46 3.98
CA LYS A 183 -20.13 31.23 2.60
C LYS A 183 -19.60 32.57 2.09
N GLN A 184 -18.36 32.90 2.46
CA GLN A 184 -17.56 33.76 1.61
C GLN A 184 -17.37 32.95 0.34
N HIS A 185 -17.94 33.45 -0.75
CA HIS A 185 -17.46 33.17 -2.08
C HIS A 185 -15.98 33.58 -2.11
N ARG A 186 -15.08 32.70 -1.66
CA ARG A 186 -13.66 32.82 -2.00
C ARG A 186 -13.60 32.54 -3.49
N GLU A 187 -13.05 33.47 -4.27
CA GLU A 187 -12.60 33.13 -5.61
C GLU A 187 -11.69 31.90 -5.49
N LYS A 188 -11.96 30.86 -6.28
CA LYS A 188 -11.17 29.63 -6.23
C LYS A 188 -9.74 29.98 -6.68
N GLU A 189 -8.81 30.04 -5.73
CA GLU A 189 -7.41 30.27 -6.02
C GLU A 189 -6.86 29.17 -6.95
N ALA A 190 -6.02 29.58 -7.90
CA ALA A 190 -5.42 28.69 -8.87
C ALA A 190 -4.52 27.65 -8.17
N VAL A 191 -4.71 26.38 -8.49
CA VAL A 191 -3.89 25.28 -7.96
C VAL A 191 -2.84 24.89 -9.00
N THR A 192 -1.64 24.53 -8.55
CA THR A 192 -0.60 23.95 -9.40
C THR A 192 -0.47 22.47 -9.10
N VAL A 193 -0.49 21.63 -10.14
CA VAL A 193 -0.35 20.17 -10.00
C VAL A 193 0.85 19.71 -10.83
N TYR A 194 1.80 19.08 -10.16
CA TYR A 194 2.95 18.45 -10.80
C TYR A 194 2.72 16.95 -10.96
N LEU A 195 2.67 16.46 -12.19
CA LEU A 195 2.60 15.03 -12.48
C LEU A 195 4.01 14.46 -12.47
N CYS A 196 4.28 13.46 -11.64
CA CYS A 196 5.61 12.91 -11.44
C CYS A 196 5.58 11.39 -11.67
N ALA A 197 5.98 10.96 -12.86
CA ALA A 197 6.11 9.54 -13.21
C ALA A 197 7.54 9.05 -12.96
N THR A 198 7.69 7.93 -12.25
CA THR A 198 8.98 7.25 -12.11
C THR A 198 9.05 6.07 -13.06
N MET A 199 10.15 5.97 -13.82
CA MET A 199 10.35 4.98 -14.86
C MET A 199 11.68 4.22 -14.67
N TRP A 200 11.65 2.90 -14.83
CA TRP A 200 12.81 2.04 -14.95
C TRP A 200 12.53 0.80 -15.83
N HIS A 201 13.15 0.77 -17.01
CA HIS A 201 13.05 -0.33 -17.99
C HIS A 201 11.61 -0.70 -18.38
N GLU A 202 10.71 0.28 -18.51
CA GLU A 202 9.35 0.08 -19.03
C GLU A 202 9.37 -0.46 -20.47
N THR A 203 8.32 -1.19 -20.84
CA THR A 203 8.11 -1.56 -22.23
C THR A 203 7.55 -0.39 -23.04
N TYR A 204 7.66 -0.48 -24.37
CA TYR A 204 7.04 0.48 -25.29
C TYR A 204 5.55 0.71 -24.97
N ASP A 205 4.78 -0.37 -24.76
CA ASP A 205 3.34 -0.28 -24.44
C ASP A 205 3.07 0.39 -23.09
N GLU A 206 3.94 0.16 -22.09
CA GLU A 206 3.85 0.82 -20.78
C GLU A 206 4.06 2.33 -20.92
N MET A 207 5.15 2.73 -21.57
CA MET A 207 5.47 4.13 -21.83
C MET A 207 4.37 4.81 -22.66
N MET A 208 3.86 4.15 -23.69
CA MET A 208 2.80 4.68 -24.55
C MET A 208 1.55 5.06 -23.75
N LYS A 209 1.10 4.21 -22.82
CA LYS A 209 -0.08 4.46 -21.99
C LYS A 209 0.06 5.75 -21.17
N ILE A 210 1.14 5.88 -20.41
CA ILE A 210 1.33 7.00 -19.50
C ILE A 210 1.56 8.32 -20.25
N ILE A 211 2.31 8.29 -21.37
CA ILE A 211 2.50 9.47 -22.22
C ILE A 211 1.16 9.91 -22.81
N ILE A 212 0.35 8.99 -23.33
CA ILE A 212 -0.99 9.32 -23.82
C ILE A 212 -1.84 9.93 -22.70
N SER A 213 -1.84 9.40 -21.47
CA SER A 213 -2.60 10.00 -20.36
C SER A 213 -2.17 11.43 -20.04
N MET A 214 -0.87 11.73 -20.09
CA MET A 214 -0.36 13.10 -19.91
C MET A 214 -0.82 14.04 -21.04
N PHE A 215 -0.81 13.59 -22.29
CA PHE A 215 -1.27 14.38 -23.44
C PHE A 215 -2.79 14.55 -23.47
N ARG A 216 -3.57 13.55 -23.04
CA ARG A 216 -5.02 13.69 -22.81
C ARG A 216 -5.30 14.80 -21.79
N LEU A 217 -4.51 14.88 -20.72
CA LEU A 217 -4.65 15.93 -19.71
C LEU A 217 -4.26 17.30 -20.25
N ASP A 218 -3.20 17.40 -21.06
CA ASP A 218 -2.81 18.63 -21.76
C ASP A 218 -3.96 19.18 -22.62
N LYS A 219 -4.58 18.31 -23.41
CA LYS A 219 -5.78 18.65 -24.21
C LYS A 219 -6.97 19.07 -23.35
N PHE A 220 -7.21 18.37 -22.24
CA PHE A 220 -8.35 18.64 -21.34
C PHE A 220 -8.23 19.98 -20.59
N ARG A 221 -7.01 20.39 -20.23
CA ARG A 221 -6.71 21.67 -19.55
C ARG A 221 -5.55 22.39 -20.23
N PRO A 222 -5.81 23.04 -21.39
CA PRO A 222 -4.79 23.72 -22.17
C PRO A 222 -4.26 24.96 -21.44
N ARG A 223 -2.97 25.23 -21.54
CA ARG A 223 -2.32 26.32 -20.79
C ARG A 223 -2.80 27.72 -21.20
N LYS A 224 -3.23 27.88 -22.45
CA LYS A 224 -3.65 29.17 -23.04
C LYS A 224 -5.13 29.51 -22.80
N ASN A 225 -5.88 28.65 -22.10
CA ASN A 225 -7.33 28.80 -21.96
C ASN A 225 -7.75 29.84 -20.90
N THR A 226 -9.02 30.24 -20.94
CA THR A 226 -9.68 31.15 -19.97
C THR A 226 -9.81 30.56 -18.55
N HIS A 227 -9.75 29.23 -18.41
CA HIS A 227 -9.80 28.55 -17.11
C HIS A 227 -8.45 28.60 -16.38
N ARG A 228 -8.28 29.58 -15.49
CA ARG A 228 -7.07 29.76 -14.66
C ARG A 228 -7.11 28.98 -13.34
N ASP A 229 -8.01 28.01 -13.20
CA ASP A 229 -8.28 27.33 -11.93
C ASP A 229 -7.23 26.27 -11.58
N VAL A 230 -6.65 25.57 -12.56
CA VAL A 230 -5.62 24.55 -12.35
C VAL A 230 -4.52 24.66 -13.41
N ARG A 231 -3.26 24.57 -13.00
CA ARG A 231 -2.08 24.52 -13.87
C ARG A 231 -1.40 23.17 -13.76
N PHE A 232 -1.05 22.57 -14.89
CA PHE A 232 -0.36 21.28 -14.94
C PHE A 232 1.07 21.43 -15.43
N GLU A 233 1.95 20.63 -14.85
CA GLU A 233 3.29 20.42 -15.36
C GLU A 233 3.71 18.97 -15.10
N SER A 234 4.24 18.32 -16.13
CA SER A 234 4.59 16.90 -16.08
C SER A 234 6.09 16.70 -15.98
N HIS A 235 6.48 15.67 -15.23
CA HIS A 235 7.86 15.26 -14.96
C HIS A 235 7.95 13.74 -15.07
N ILE A 236 8.86 13.27 -15.92
CA ILE A 236 9.24 11.85 -16.03
C ILE A 236 10.65 11.72 -15.49
N LEU A 237 10.84 10.82 -14.53
CA LEU A 237 12.13 10.54 -13.92
C LEU A 237 12.56 9.15 -14.35
N PHE A 238 13.51 9.13 -15.27
CA PHE A 238 14.00 7.91 -15.88
C PHE A 238 15.26 7.43 -15.16
N ASP A 239 15.13 6.36 -14.39
CA ASP A 239 16.20 5.75 -13.63
C ASP A 239 17.16 4.96 -14.54
N ASP A 240 18.47 5.06 -14.26
CA ASP A 240 19.54 4.33 -14.96
C ASP A 240 19.53 4.47 -16.48
N ALA A 241 19.44 5.71 -16.97
CA ALA A 241 19.22 6.02 -18.39
C ALA A 241 20.46 5.83 -19.29
N PHE A 242 21.66 5.69 -18.72
CA PHE A 242 22.92 5.80 -19.46
C PHE A 242 23.75 4.51 -19.42
N ILE A 243 24.53 4.26 -20.47
CA ILE A 243 25.54 3.20 -20.60
C ILE A 243 26.89 3.79 -20.99
N ASP A 244 27.97 3.07 -20.70
CA ASP A 244 29.33 3.47 -21.08
C ASP A 244 29.59 3.08 -22.56
N VAL A 245 30.31 3.93 -23.30
CA VAL A 245 30.70 3.66 -24.69
C VAL A 245 32.04 2.92 -24.70
N GLU A 246 32.08 1.74 -25.31
CA GLU A 246 33.31 0.94 -25.39
C GLU A 246 34.45 1.72 -26.06
N GLY A 247 35.59 1.84 -25.38
CA GLY A 247 36.78 2.54 -25.89
C GLY A 247 36.76 4.07 -25.74
N SER A 248 35.78 4.68 -25.07
CA SER A 248 35.78 6.12 -24.78
C SER A 248 35.30 6.43 -23.35
N ARG A 249 35.53 7.67 -22.89
CA ARG A 249 34.94 8.20 -21.63
C ARG A 249 33.51 8.73 -21.83
N GLN A 250 32.97 8.67 -23.04
CA GLN A 250 31.64 9.16 -23.36
C GLN A 250 30.57 8.13 -23.00
N ARG A 251 29.32 8.61 -22.90
CA ARG A 251 28.17 7.81 -22.49
C ARG A 251 27.01 7.99 -23.45
N HIS A 252 26.27 6.91 -23.68
CA HIS A 252 25.05 6.87 -24.48
C HIS A 252 23.83 6.70 -23.59
N VAL A 253 22.66 7.11 -24.07
CA VAL A 253 21.41 6.64 -23.48
C VAL A 253 21.19 5.17 -23.83
N ASN A 254 20.52 4.43 -22.94
CA ASN A 254 20.20 3.03 -23.14
C ASN A 254 18.98 2.83 -24.08
N GLU A 255 18.74 1.57 -24.49
CA GLU A 255 17.63 1.19 -25.39
C GLU A 255 16.25 1.66 -24.91
N TYR A 256 16.02 1.67 -23.60
CA TYR A 256 14.74 2.06 -23.01
C TYR A 256 14.53 3.58 -23.04
N ALA A 257 15.59 4.35 -22.81
CA ALA A 257 15.56 5.81 -22.89
C ALA A 257 15.38 6.27 -24.35
N GLU A 258 15.96 5.56 -25.33
CA GLU A 258 15.65 5.77 -26.75
C GLU A 258 14.18 5.48 -27.06
N THR A 259 13.67 4.33 -26.59
CA THR A 259 12.26 3.94 -26.76
C THR A 259 11.31 5.01 -26.22
N LEU A 260 11.64 5.63 -25.09
CA LEU A 260 10.83 6.73 -24.53
C LEU A 260 10.76 7.94 -25.49
N VAL A 261 11.88 8.31 -26.11
CA VAL A 261 11.92 9.44 -27.05
C VAL A 261 11.14 9.11 -28.32
N GLU A 262 11.21 7.87 -28.81
CA GLU A 262 10.41 7.38 -29.93
C GLU A 262 8.90 7.45 -29.61
N VAL A 263 8.48 6.94 -28.45
CA VAL A 263 7.08 7.02 -27.98
C VAL A 263 6.61 8.47 -27.85
N LEU A 264 7.45 9.35 -27.28
CA LEU A 264 7.12 10.78 -27.17
C LEU A 264 6.90 11.43 -28.53
N LYS A 265 7.75 11.09 -29.53
CA LYS A 265 7.60 11.56 -30.91
C LYS A 265 6.25 11.13 -31.48
N GLU A 266 5.92 9.84 -31.39
CA GLU A 266 4.67 9.31 -31.93
C GLU A 266 3.44 9.93 -31.28
N VAL A 267 3.38 10.00 -29.95
CA VAL A 267 2.23 10.59 -29.25
C VAL A 267 2.11 12.08 -29.56
N TYR A 268 3.22 12.79 -29.66
CA TYR A 268 3.20 14.20 -30.04
C TYR A 268 2.57 14.41 -31.41
N MET A 269 2.91 13.57 -32.38
CA MET A 269 2.34 13.62 -33.74
C MET A 269 0.84 13.33 -33.73
N ILE A 270 0.41 12.28 -33.03
CA ILE A 270 -1.00 11.91 -32.88
C ILE A 270 -1.83 13.09 -32.36
N PHE A 271 -1.39 13.71 -31.25
CA PHE A 271 -2.12 14.81 -30.62
C PHE A 271 -1.97 16.15 -31.34
N SER A 272 -1.03 16.27 -32.29
CA SER A 272 -0.89 17.47 -33.13
C SER A 272 -1.76 17.41 -34.40
N GLN A 273 -2.08 16.21 -34.90
CA GLN A 273 -2.85 15.99 -36.14
C GLN A 273 -4.37 16.00 -35.93
N GLU A 274 -4.88 15.73 -34.71
CA GLU A 274 -6.33 15.72 -34.45
C GLU A 274 -7.02 17.09 -34.66
N ASP A 275 -6.28 18.20 -34.63
CA ASP A 275 -6.82 19.57 -34.79
C ASP A 275 -6.83 20.07 -36.25
N SER A 276 -6.23 19.32 -37.19
CA SER A 276 -6.30 19.64 -38.62
C SER A 276 -7.59 19.10 -39.21
N SER A 277 -8.61 19.96 -39.33
CA SER A 277 -9.57 19.81 -40.41
C SER A 277 -8.80 19.71 -41.74
N ILE A 278 -9.32 18.95 -42.71
CA ILE A 278 -8.72 18.54 -43.99
C ILE A 278 -8.03 19.70 -44.78
N PHE A 279 -8.25 20.96 -44.40
CA PHE A 279 -7.78 22.17 -45.08
C PHE A 279 -6.96 23.15 -44.21
N ARG A 280 -6.46 22.77 -43.02
CA ARG A 280 -5.56 23.64 -42.23
C ARG A 280 -4.10 23.22 -42.39
N GLU A 281 -3.23 24.20 -42.71
CA GLU A 281 -1.78 24.03 -42.71
C GLU A 281 -1.29 23.47 -41.37
N ILE A 282 -0.46 22.42 -41.42
CA ILE A 282 0.19 21.84 -40.26
C ILE A 282 1.09 22.92 -39.65
N LYS A 283 0.80 23.34 -38.41
CA LYS A 283 1.67 24.28 -37.71
C LYS A 283 3.05 23.64 -37.52
N PRO A 284 4.15 24.35 -37.81
CA PRO A 284 5.49 23.82 -37.57
C PRO A 284 5.64 23.47 -36.09
N ILE A 285 6.14 22.26 -35.81
CA ILE A 285 6.36 21.77 -34.45
C ILE A 285 7.41 22.67 -33.80
N PRO A 286 7.14 23.26 -32.63
CA PRO A 286 8.13 24.09 -31.95
C PRO A 286 9.35 23.25 -31.57
N GLY A 287 10.54 23.85 -31.70
CA GLY A 287 11.77 23.24 -31.21
C GLY A 287 11.67 22.94 -29.72
N GLN A 288 12.03 21.72 -29.34
CA GLN A 288 12.04 21.23 -27.98
C GLN A 288 13.45 21.33 -27.42
N LYS A 289 13.61 21.38 -26.10
CA LYS A 289 14.92 21.69 -25.48
C LYS A 289 15.61 20.45 -24.94
N ILE A 290 16.91 20.33 -25.18
CA ILE A 290 17.79 19.33 -24.58
C ILE A 290 18.84 20.03 -23.71
N ILE A 291 18.95 19.63 -22.45
CA ILE A 291 19.74 20.32 -21.43
C ILE A 291 20.63 19.30 -20.73
N GLN A 292 21.93 19.59 -20.64
CA GLN A 292 22.86 18.84 -19.81
C GLN A 292 22.71 19.27 -18.33
N THR A 293 22.71 18.31 -17.42
CA THR A 293 22.44 18.57 -16.00
C THR A 293 23.45 17.85 -15.10
N PRO A 294 23.69 18.30 -13.85
CA PRO A 294 24.62 17.63 -12.93
C PRO A 294 24.30 16.17 -12.60
N TYR A 295 23.07 15.73 -12.89
CA TYR A 295 22.61 14.36 -12.64
C TYR A 295 22.48 13.50 -13.90
N GLY A 296 22.81 14.03 -15.08
CA GLY A 296 22.61 13.38 -16.38
C GLY A 296 22.04 14.37 -17.42
N GLY A 297 20.84 14.10 -17.94
CA GLY A 297 20.21 14.91 -19.00
C GLY A 297 18.77 15.32 -18.68
N ARG A 298 18.30 16.39 -19.33
CA ARG A 298 16.89 16.80 -19.28
C ARG A 298 16.38 17.17 -20.67
N LEU A 299 15.28 16.54 -21.08
CA LEU A 299 14.47 17.02 -22.21
C LEU A 299 13.31 17.84 -21.68
N ARG A 300 12.98 18.94 -22.36
CA ARG A 300 11.84 19.77 -22.04
C ARG A 300 10.99 19.96 -23.28
N TYR A 301 9.82 19.32 -23.24
CA TYR A 301 8.79 19.40 -24.25
C TYR A 301 7.73 20.44 -23.87
N THR A 302 7.36 21.30 -24.82
CA THR A 302 6.11 22.04 -24.81
C THR A 302 5.10 21.22 -25.59
N MET A 303 4.14 20.62 -24.89
CA MET A 303 3.09 19.80 -25.51
C MET A 303 2.17 20.65 -26.41
N PRO A 304 1.39 20.04 -27.33
CA PRO A 304 0.61 20.77 -28.34
C PRO A 304 -0.30 21.86 -27.77
N HIS A 305 -0.85 21.66 -26.57
CA HIS A 305 -1.75 22.62 -25.92
C HIS A 305 -1.08 23.50 -24.86
N GLY A 306 0.26 23.46 -24.80
CA GLY A 306 1.11 24.43 -24.11
C GLY A 306 1.54 24.06 -22.69
N ASN A 307 1.05 22.96 -22.09
CA ASN A 307 1.63 22.48 -20.84
C ASN A 307 3.04 21.92 -21.08
N ILE A 308 3.83 21.87 -20.01
CA ILE A 308 5.24 21.47 -20.08
C ILE A 308 5.38 20.02 -19.63
N LEU A 309 6.18 19.25 -20.35
CA LEU A 309 6.65 17.92 -19.97
C LEU A 309 8.19 17.94 -19.87
N ASN A 310 8.73 17.65 -18.70
CA ASN A 310 10.17 17.51 -18.49
C ASN A 310 10.53 16.02 -18.31
N VAL A 311 11.47 15.52 -19.10
CA VAL A 311 12.03 14.17 -18.95
C VAL A 311 13.42 14.31 -18.35
N HIS A 312 13.63 13.73 -17.17
CA HIS A 312 14.87 13.74 -16.43
C HIS A 312 15.56 12.39 -16.58
N PHE A 313 16.60 12.31 -17.40
CA PHE A 313 17.44 11.14 -17.56
C PHE A 313 18.50 11.11 -16.46
N LYS A 314 18.42 10.09 -15.61
CA LYS A 314 19.30 9.96 -14.44
C LYS A 314 20.48 9.07 -14.76
N ASP A 315 21.67 9.55 -14.43
CA ASP A 315 22.89 8.76 -14.47
C ASP A 315 23.14 8.10 -13.11
N LYS A 316 23.20 6.76 -13.09
CA LYS A 316 23.50 5.97 -11.89
C LYS A 316 24.90 6.21 -11.29
N GLN A 317 25.87 6.67 -12.09
CA GLN A 317 27.22 7.01 -11.64
C GLN A 317 27.23 8.38 -10.92
N LEU A 318 26.28 9.26 -11.24
CA LEU A 318 26.19 10.61 -10.67
C LEU A 318 25.22 10.70 -9.50
N ILE A 319 24.08 10.01 -9.56
CA ILE A 319 23.04 10.06 -8.53
C ILE A 319 22.46 8.69 -8.22
N ARG A 320 21.89 8.53 -7.01
CA ARG A 320 21.24 7.30 -6.59
C ARG A 320 20.07 6.92 -7.51
N HIS A 321 20.06 5.65 -7.89
CA HIS A 321 18.99 4.99 -8.60
C HIS A 321 17.93 4.43 -7.63
N LYS A 322 16.77 4.02 -8.15
CA LYS A 322 15.54 3.53 -7.47
C LYS A 322 14.48 4.60 -7.25
N LYS A 323 13.22 4.14 -7.28
CA LYS A 323 11.99 4.93 -7.16
C LYS A 323 12.01 5.93 -6.00
N ARG A 324 12.38 5.54 -4.78
CA ARG A 324 12.45 6.45 -3.62
C ARG A 324 13.37 7.66 -3.85
N TRP A 325 14.54 7.46 -4.47
CA TRP A 325 15.49 8.55 -4.73
C TRP A 325 15.03 9.44 -5.89
N SER A 326 14.34 8.86 -6.88
CA SER A 326 13.60 9.61 -7.91
C SER A 326 12.49 10.47 -7.26
N GLN A 327 11.76 9.94 -6.28
CA GLN A 327 10.77 10.73 -5.55
C GLN A 327 11.40 11.88 -4.75
N ILE A 328 12.49 11.63 -4.02
CA ILE A 328 13.23 12.69 -3.31
C ILE A 328 13.70 13.79 -4.27
N MET A 329 14.16 13.42 -5.46
CA MET A 329 14.62 14.35 -6.49
C MET A 329 13.51 15.33 -6.90
N TYR A 330 12.30 14.86 -7.27
CA TYR A 330 11.22 15.78 -7.62
C TYR A 330 10.67 16.53 -6.40
N LEU A 331 10.65 15.94 -5.20
CA LEU A 331 10.10 16.60 -4.00
C LEU A 331 10.92 17.84 -3.68
N TYR A 332 12.24 17.72 -3.64
CA TYR A 332 13.13 18.85 -3.36
C TYR A 332 13.22 19.83 -4.53
N TYR A 333 13.15 19.37 -5.78
CA TYR A 333 13.15 20.28 -6.93
C TYR A 333 11.86 21.10 -7.04
N LEU A 334 10.70 20.46 -6.90
CA LEU A 334 9.41 21.12 -7.12
C LEU A 334 8.96 21.92 -5.90
N LEU A 335 9.05 21.33 -4.71
CA LEU A 335 8.58 21.96 -3.47
C LEU A 335 9.69 22.78 -2.79
N GLY A 336 10.90 22.23 -2.73
CA GLY A 336 12.06 22.91 -2.14
C GLY A 336 12.52 24.08 -3.00
N TRP A 337 12.94 23.83 -4.23
CA TRP A 337 13.52 24.83 -5.12
C TRP A 337 12.48 25.69 -5.82
N LYS A 338 11.68 25.11 -6.72
CA LYS A 338 10.79 25.83 -7.62
C LYS A 338 9.70 26.63 -6.91
N LEU A 339 9.09 26.05 -5.89
CA LEU A 339 8.06 26.72 -5.09
C LEU A 339 8.67 27.74 -4.12
N SER A 340 9.72 27.38 -3.37
CA SER A 340 10.18 28.23 -2.27
C SER A 340 11.14 29.34 -2.71
N ARG A 341 12.01 29.12 -3.71
CA ARG A 341 13.07 30.06 -4.15
C ARG A 341 12.55 31.48 -4.40
N LYS A 342 11.45 31.61 -5.13
CA LYS A 342 10.91 32.92 -5.51
C LYS A 342 10.56 33.80 -4.32
N TYR A 343 10.15 33.20 -3.19
CA TYR A 343 9.88 33.94 -1.95
C TYR A 343 11.17 34.35 -1.25
N PHE A 344 12.20 33.50 -1.30
CA PHE A 344 13.50 33.83 -0.73
C PHE A 344 14.26 34.90 -1.52
N GLN A 345 14.13 34.92 -2.86
CA GLN A 345 14.66 36.01 -3.70
C GLN A 345 13.99 37.35 -3.35
N ARG A 346 12.66 37.36 -3.22
CA ARG A 346 11.91 38.55 -2.79
C ARG A 346 12.30 39.01 -1.38
N TYR A 347 12.52 38.07 -0.46
CA TYR A 347 13.05 38.37 0.87
C TYR A 347 14.45 38.99 0.84
N ALA A 348 15.33 38.49 -0.03
CA ALA A 348 16.68 39.03 -0.20
C ALA A 348 16.66 40.49 -0.73
N VAL A 349 15.68 40.81 -1.58
CA VAL A 349 15.44 42.18 -2.10
C VAL A 349 14.81 43.11 -1.04
N GLY A 350 14.44 42.60 0.14
CA GLY A 350 14.00 43.41 1.28
C GLY A 350 12.48 43.45 1.51
N GLU A 351 11.71 42.60 0.83
CA GLU A 351 10.27 42.46 1.09
C GLU A 351 9.99 41.92 2.51
N GLU A 352 8.81 42.26 3.05
CA GLU A 352 8.44 41.91 4.41
C GLU A 352 8.29 40.40 4.62
N LYS A 353 9.11 39.84 5.53
CA LYS A 353 9.18 38.41 5.82
C LYS A 353 7.81 37.77 6.10
N LYS A 354 6.97 38.44 6.90
CA LYS A 354 5.68 37.92 7.33
C LYS A 354 4.72 37.71 6.15
N ILE A 355 4.64 38.69 5.25
CA ILE A 355 3.82 38.61 4.03
C ILE A 355 4.30 37.48 3.13
N LEU A 356 5.62 37.31 2.99
CA LEU A 356 6.20 36.25 2.19
C LEU A 356 5.93 34.86 2.77
N GLU A 357 6.06 34.70 4.09
CA GLU A 357 5.73 33.45 4.80
C GLU A 357 4.25 33.08 4.63
N GLU A 358 3.34 34.05 4.79
CA GLU A 358 1.90 33.83 4.56
C GLU A 358 1.58 33.45 3.12
N ASN A 359 2.22 34.09 2.13
CA ASN A 359 2.02 33.77 0.72
C ASN A 359 2.62 32.42 0.34
N LEU A 360 3.79 32.09 0.86
CA LEU A 360 4.43 30.78 0.70
C LEU A 360 3.52 29.69 1.26
N GLU A 361 2.96 29.90 2.45
CA GLU A 361 2.06 28.95 3.10
C GLU A 361 0.79 28.68 2.29
N LYS A 362 0.20 29.74 1.72
CA LYS A 362 -0.94 29.61 0.79
C LYS A 362 -0.57 28.82 -0.45
N GLU A 363 0.59 29.08 -1.05
CA GLU A 363 1.00 28.37 -2.27
C GLU A 363 1.39 26.92 -2.00
N LYS A 364 1.99 26.60 -0.86
CA LYS A 364 2.18 25.22 -0.39
C LYS A 364 0.84 24.48 -0.29
N GLU A 365 -0.19 25.16 0.20
CA GLU A 365 -1.53 24.58 0.34
C GLU A 365 -2.21 24.33 -1.00
N ASN A 366 -1.92 25.17 -2.00
CA ASN A 366 -2.45 25.11 -3.38
C ASN A 366 -1.50 24.42 -4.39
N THR A 367 -0.44 23.75 -3.93
CA THR A 367 0.47 22.98 -4.78
C THR A 367 0.33 21.51 -4.49
N TYR A 368 0.11 20.69 -5.52
CA TYR A 368 -0.08 19.26 -5.39
C TYR A 368 0.94 18.48 -6.25
N ILE A 369 1.33 17.29 -5.78
CA ILE A 369 2.17 16.33 -6.49
C ILE A 369 1.33 15.10 -6.80
N LEU A 370 1.14 14.77 -8.08
CA LEU A 370 0.55 13.51 -8.51
C LEU A 370 1.67 12.49 -8.77
N ALA A 371 1.80 11.51 -7.89
CA ALA A 371 2.74 10.40 -8.06
C ALA A 371 2.14 9.35 -9.03
N LEU A 372 2.95 8.94 -10.01
CA LEU A 372 2.58 8.04 -11.10
C LEU A 372 3.66 6.97 -11.29
N ASP A 373 3.24 5.75 -11.66
CA ASP A 373 4.13 4.69 -12.14
C ASP A 373 4.15 4.70 -13.68
N GLY A 374 5.25 4.24 -14.28
CA GLY A 374 5.47 4.26 -15.74
C GLY A 374 4.50 3.41 -16.56
N ASP A 375 3.69 2.57 -15.94
CA ASP A 375 2.69 1.69 -16.55
C ASP A 375 1.23 2.14 -16.29
N THR A 376 1.03 3.34 -15.75
CA THR A 376 -0.30 3.84 -15.36
C THR A 376 -1.04 4.50 -16.54
N ASP A 377 -2.30 4.12 -16.75
CA ASP A 377 -3.25 4.82 -17.63
C ASP A 377 -4.35 5.48 -16.80
N PHE A 378 -4.53 6.79 -16.95
CA PHE A 378 -5.57 7.56 -16.26
C PHE A 378 -6.32 8.49 -17.20
N GLN A 379 -7.53 8.87 -16.77
CA GLN A 379 -8.34 9.88 -17.44
C GLN A 379 -8.22 11.25 -16.74
N PRO A 380 -8.30 12.37 -17.47
CA PRO A 380 -8.21 13.71 -16.87
C PRO A 380 -9.24 13.96 -15.75
N SER A 381 -10.45 13.42 -15.89
CA SER A 381 -11.51 13.52 -14.88
C SER A 381 -11.12 12.89 -13.53
N ALA A 382 -10.38 11.78 -13.54
CA ALA A 382 -9.90 11.14 -12.31
C ALA A 382 -8.95 12.07 -11.53
N VAL A 383 -8.05 12.76 -12.25
CA VAL A 383 -7.14 13.75 -11.63
C VAL A 383 -7.92 14.91 -11.02
N MET A 384 -8.95 15.42 -11.71
CA MET A 384 -9.81 16.50 -11.19
C MET A 384 -10.52 16.09 -9.90
N LEU A 385 -11.01 14.85 -9.81
CA LEU A 385 -11.66 14.34 -8.61
C LEU A 385 -10.72 14.28 -7.40
N LEU A 386 -9.43 13.97 -7.60
CA LEU A 386 -8.43 14.05 -6.52
C LEU A 386 -8.15 15.50 -6.11
N ILE A 387 -8.02 16.41 -7.07
CA ILE A 387 -7.80 17.84 -6.82
C ILE A 387 -8.95 18.43 -6.01
N ASP A 388 -10.19 18.15 -6.42
CA ASP A 388 -11.39 18.63 -5.72
C ASP A 388 -11.48 18.07 -4.30
N ARG A 389 -11.07 16.81 -4.12
CA ARG A 389 -11.02 16.19 -2.78
C ARG A 389 -10.05 16.92 -1.86
N LEU A 390 -8.82 17.19 -2.31
CA LEU A 390 -7.85 17.96 -1.52
C LEU A 390 -8.32 19.41 -1.30
N ARG A 391 -8.92 20.06 -2.31
CA ARG A 391 -9.47 21.42 -2.15
C ARG A 391 -10.58 21.48 -1.10
N LEU A 392 -11.42 20.46 -1.02
CA LEU A 392 -12.56 20.43 -0.11
C LEU A 392 -12.13 20.20 1.35
N TYR A 393 -11.05 19.45 1.58
CA TYR A 393 -10.61 19.04 2.91
C TYR A 393 -9.17 19.50 3.22
N PRO A 394 -8.99 20.64 3.93
CA PRO A 394 -7.66 21.18 4.25
C PRO A 394 -6.77 20.24 5.08
N ASP A 395 -7.35 19.45 5.99
CA ASP A 395 -6.63 18.50 6.86
C ASP A 395 -6.18 17.21 6.09
N VAL A 396 -6.55 17.07 4.81
CA VAL A 396 -6.14 15.95 3.95
C VAL A 396 -4.80 16.26 3.29
N GLY A 397 -3.80 15.44 3.59
CA GLY A 397 -2.45 15.54 3.06
C GLY A 397 -2.23 14.71 1.80
N ALA A 398 -3.02 13.65 1.58
CA ALA A 398 -2.96 12.85 0.36
C ALA A 398 -4.32 12.22 0.04
N ALA A 399 -4.59 12.01 -1.24
CA ALA A 399 -5.73 11.21 -1.71
C ALA A 399 -5.29 10.27 -2.84
N CYS A 400 -5.69 9.01 -2.76
CA CYS A 400 -5.47 8.03 -3.82
C CYS A 400 -6.75 7.67 -4.56
N GLY A 401 -6.60 7.40 -5.86
CA GLY A 401 -7.68 6.87 -6.69
C GLY A 401 -7.92 5.38 -6.48
N ARG A 402 -8.95 4.87 -7.16
CA ARG A 402 -9.19 3.44 -7.34
C ARG A 402 -8.32 2.90 -8.47
N ILE A 403 -7.64 1.79 -8.19
CA ILE A 403 -6.69 1.18 -9.11
C ILE A 403 -7.29 -0.10 -9.70
N HIS A 404 -7.31 -0.16 -11.03
CA HIS A 404 -7.82 -1.29 -11.81
C HIS A 404 -6.68 -2.05 -12.46
N PRO A 405 -6.44 -3.32 -12.11
CA PRO A 405 -5.41 -4.11 -12.74
C PRO A 405 -5.82 -4.53 -14.16
N THR A 406 -4.90 -4.36 -15.11
CA THR A 406 -5.04 -4.71 -16.52
C THR A 406 -4.06 -5.82 -16.90
N GLY A 407 -4.34 -6.51 -18.01
CA GLY A 407 -3.61 -7.70 -18.46
C GLY A 407 -4.53 -8.90 -18.69
N THR A 408 -3.94 -10.04 -19.03
CA THR A 408 -4.65 -11.27 -19.38
C THR A 408 -4.18 -12.46 -18.52
N GLY A 409 -4.99 -13.52 -18.49
CA GLY A 409 -4.67 -14.77 -17.82
C GLY A 409 -5.12 -14.88 -16.34
N PRO A 410 -5.02 -16.09 -15.77
CA PRO A 410 -5.56 -16.40 -14.44
C PRO A 410 -4.95 -15.58 -13.31
N MET A 411 -3.65 -15.26 -13.39
CA MET A 411 -2.98 -14.45 -12.36
C MET A 411 -3.54 -13.02 -12.32
N VAL A 412 -3.90 -12.45 -13.47
CA VAL A 412 -4.56 -11.15 -13.53
C VAL A 412 -6.00 -11.24 -13.03
N TRP A 413 -6.73 -12.33 -13.31
CA TRP A 413 -8.07 -12.56 -12.77
C TRP A 413 -8.08 -12.60 -11.23
N TYR A 414 -7.13 -13.32 -10.64
CA TYR A 414 -6.94 -13.34 -9.18
C TYR A 414 -6.74 -11.93 -8.64
N GLN A 415 -5.84 -11.15 -9.25
CA GLN A 415 -5.52 -9.79 -8.81
C GLN A 415 -6.69 -8.81 -9.02
N LYS A 416 -7.47 -8.95 -10.11
CA LYS A 416 -8.68 -8.17 -10.34
C LYS A 416 -9.67 -8.32 -9.20
N PHE A 417 -9.95 -9.55 -8.76
CA PHE A 417 -10.86 -9.77 -7.64
C PHE A 417 -10.25 -9.34 -6.30
N GLU A 418 -8.96 -9.62 -6.08
CA GLU A 418 -8.25 -9.22 -4.86
C GLU A 418 -8.26 -7.69 -4.68
N TYR A 419 -7.96 -6.93 -5.74
CA TYR A 419 -7.99 -5.47 -5.72
C TYR A 419 -9.42 -4.97 -5.51
N ALA A 420 -10.40 -5.58 -6.16
CA ALA A 420 -11.80 -5.23 -5.98
C ALA A 420 -12.24 -5.39 -4.52
N VAL A 421 -12.03 -6.55 -3.90
CA VAL A 421 -12.38 -6.78 -2.48
C VAL A 421 -11.60 -5.84 -1.56
N GLY A 422 -10.31 -5.64 -1.81
CA GLY A 422 -9.49 -4.70 -1.04
C GLY A 422 -10.02 -3.26 -1.11
N HIS A 423 -10.45 -2.80 -2.29
CA HIS A 423 -11.03 -1.47 -2.50
C HIS A 423 -12.45 -1.34 -1.94
N TRP A 424 -13.29 -2.35 -2.14
CA TRP A 424 -14.68 -2.33 -1.70
C TRP A 424 -14.79 -2.39 -0.18
N MET A 425 -14.01 -3.26 0.45
CA MET A 425 -14.15 -3.60 1.87
C MET A 425 -13.09 -2.91 2.72
N GLN A 426 -11.82 -3.30 2.58
CA GLN A 426 -10.74 -2.86 3.48
C GLN A 426 -10.48 -1.36 3.36
N LYS A 427 -10.20 -0.82 2.16
CA LYS A 427 -9.91 0.62 1.99
C LYS A 427 -11.12 1.49 2.35
N SER A 428 -12.33 1.05 2.02
CA SER A 428 -13.56 1.75 2.45
C SER A 428 -13.67 1.81 3.97
N ALA A 429 -13.39 0.70 4.67
CA ALA A 429 -13.40 0.66 6.13
C ALA A 429 -12.33 1.57 6.74
N GLU A 430 -11.10 1.51 6.21
CA GLU A 430 -10.02 2.40 6.63
C GLU A 430 -10.40 3.88 6.45
N HIS A 431 -10.99 4.23 5.30
CA HIS A 431 -11.45 5.58 4.99
C HIS A 431 -12.57 6.06 5.93
N VAL A 432 -13.56 5.21 6.20
CA VAL A 432 -14.73 5.56 7.01
C VAL A 432 -14.37 5.69 8.50
N PHE A 433 -13.63 4.73 9.05
CA PHE A 433 -13.27 4.75 10.48
C PHE A 433 -12.11 5.68 10.80
N GLY A 434 -11.30 6.05 9.81
CA GLY A 434 -10.20 6.96 10.01
C GLY A 434 -9.51 7.40 8.73
N SER A 435 -8.36 6.80 8.47
CA SER A 435 -7.50 7.13 7.34
C SER A 435 -7.05 5.87 6.63
N VAL A 436 -6.77 5.96 5.33
CA VAL A 436 -6.12 4.87 4.60
C VAL A 436 -4.64 4.80 5.00
N LEU A 437 -4.09 3.59 5.09
CA LEU A 437 -2.70 3.39 5.54
C LEU A 437 -1.64 3.55 4.44
N CYS A 438 -2.06 3.51 3.18
CA CYS A 438 -1.16 3.59 2.03
C CYS A 438 -1.88 4.19 0.83
N SER A 439 -1.25 5.19 0.21
CA SER A 439 -1.57 5.71 -1.11
C SER A 439 -0.65 5.02 -2.12
N PRO A 440 -1.17 4.20 -3.05
CA PRO A 440 -0.33 3.50 -4.03
C PRO A 440 0.42 4.49 -4.92
N GLY A 441 1.70 4.22 -5.19
CA GLY A 441 2.55 5.12 -5.99
C GLY A 441 2.12 5.28 -7.45
N CYS A 442 1.26 4.40 -7.98
CA CYS A 442 0.80 4.47 -9.36
C CYS A 442 -0.19 5.61 -9.65
N PHE A 443 -1.03 6.01 -8.69
CA PHE A 443 -1.99 7.10 -8.90
C PHE A 443 -2.47 7.74 -7.59
N SER A 444 -1.66 8.65 -7.05
CA SER A 444 -1.94 9.32 -5.78
C SER A 444 -1.52 10.78 -5.77
N LEU A 445 -2.41 11.65 -5.28
CA LEU A 445 -2.21 13.10 -5.20
C LEU A 445 -1.83 13.51 -3.78
N PHE A 446 -0.71 14.20 -3.61
CA PHE A 446 -0.17 14.67 -2.34
C PHE A 446 -0.17 16.20 -2.25
N ARG A 447 -0.50 16.74 -1.08
CA ARG A 447 -0.45 18.18 -0.81
C ARG A 447 0.99 18.62 -0.52
N GLY A 448 1.45 19.65 -1.20
CA GLY A 448 2.78 20.24 -1.00
C GLY A 448 3.02 20.65 0.45
N LYS A 449 2.05 21.32 1.08
CA LYS A 449 2.07 21.65 2.52
C LYS A 449 2.28 20.45 3.44
N ALA A 450 1.64 19.31 3.12
CA ALA A 450 1.77 18.09 3.93
C ALA A 450 3.14 17.42 3.73
N LEU A 451 3.65 17.42 2.50
CA LEU A 451 4.99 16.89 2.19
C LEU A 451 6.09 17.75 2.82
N MET A 452 5.93 19.07 2.83
CA MET A 452 6.87 20.03 3.40
C MET A 452 6.74 20.21 4.92
N ASP A 453 5.84 19.47 5.58
CA ASP A 453 5.69 19.50 7.03
C ASP A 453 6.94 18.92 7.72
N ASP A 454 7.13 19.29 8.98
CA ASP A 454 8.24 18.84 9.80
C ASP A 454 8.27 17.30 9.83
N ASN A 455 9.48 16.73 9.79
CA ASN A 455 9.68 15.28 9.84
C ASN A 455 9.09 14.45 8.67
N VAL A 456 8.54 15.06 7.59
CA VAL A 456 8.09 14.31 6.40
C VAL A 456 9.22 14.17 5.39
N MET A 457 9.44 15.19 4.53
CA MET A 457 10.49 15.14 3.51
C MET A 457 11.87 14.84 4.09
N LYS A 458 12.21 15.44 5.24
CA LYS A 458 13.52 15.22 5.88
C LYS A 458 13.72 13.76 6.31
N ARG A 459 12.76 13.15 7.03
CA ARG A 459 12.85 11.72 7.39
C ARG A 459 12.77 10.81 6.17
N TYR A 460 12.03 11.23 5.14
CA TYR A 460 11.95 10.50 3.88
C TYR A 460 13.29 10.43 3.14
N THR A 461 14.24 11.36 3.38
CA THR A 461 15.62 11.29 2.84
C THR A 461 16.59 10.42 3.64
N THR A 462 16.18 9.92 4.80
CA THR A 462 17.06 9.15 5.71
C THR A 462 17.62 7.92 5.01
N LYS A 463 18.95 7.80 4.99
CA LYS A 463 19.63 6.65 4.40
C LYS A 463 19.27 5.38 5.18
N ALA A 464 19.00 4.29 4.46
CA ALA A 464 18.89 2.98 5.11
C ALA A 464 20.26 2.58 5.67
N THR A 465 20.30 2.30 6.96
CA THR A 465 21.53 1.98 7.71
C THR A 465 21.41 0.66 8.47
N GLU A 466 20.19 0.31 8.90
CA GLU A 466 19.86 -0.92 9.59
C GLU A 466 18.99 -1.81 8.69
N ALA A 467 19.02 -3.13 8.90
CA ALA A 467 18.25 -4.10 8.11
C ALA A 467 16.75 -3.74 8.02
N GLY A 468 16.15 -3.29 9.14
CA GLY A 468 14.75 -2.87 9.18
C GLY A 468 14.45 -1.66 8.29
N HIS A 469 15.41 -0.74 8.12
CA HIS A 469 15.25 0.44 7.27
C HIS A 469 15.12 0.06 5.80
N TYR A 470 15.81 -0.98 5.32
CA TYR A 470 15.67 -1.44 3.94
C TYR A 470 14.29 -2.03 3.65
N VAL A 471 13.72 -2.78 4.61
CA VAL A 471 12.37 -3.35 4.48
C VAL A 471 11.30 -2.26 4.60
N GLN A 472 11.46 -1.32 5.53
CA GLN A 472 10.46 -0.29 5.78
C GLN A 472 10.51 0.83 4.73
N TYR A 473 11.70 1.34 4.41
CA TYR A 473 11.85 2.57 3.61
C TYR A 473 12.02 2.29 2.12
N ASP A 474 12.77 1.24 1.74
CA ASP A 474 13.15 1.02 0.34
C ASP A 474 12.27 -0.01 -0.38
N GLN A 475 11.67 -0.98 0.32
CA GLN A 475 10.73 -1.95 -0.26
C GLN A 475 9.27 -1.50 -0.27
N GLY A 476 8.91 -0.49 0.54
CA GLY A 476 7.55 0.04 0.68
C GLY A 476 7.56 1.54 0.85
N GLU A 477 8.26 2.24 -0.03
CA GLU A 477 8.52 3.68 0.00
C GLU A 477 7.22 4.51 0.03
N ASP A 478 6.21 4.10 -0.74
CA ASP A 478 4.89 4.74 -0.75
C ASP A 478 4.21 4.63 0.63
N ARG A 479 4.32 3.46 1.26
CA ARG A 479 3.75 3.18 2.59
C ARG A 479 4.52 3.90 3.68
N TRP A 480 5.83 4.03 3.52
CA TRP A 480 6.67 4.81 4.43
C TRP A 480 6.29 6.29 4.39
N LEU A 481 6.12 6.87 3.20
CA LEU A 481 5.68 8.25 3.04
C LEU A 481 4.30 8.49 3.68
N CYS A 482 3.34 7.59 3.47
CA CYS A 482 2.04 7.67 4.14
C CYS A 482 2.15 7.53 5.66
N THR A 483 3.01 6.64 6.16
CA THR A 483 3.24 6.48 7.60
C THR A 483 3.75 7.79 8.23
N LEU A 484 4.68 8.48 7.57
CA LEU A 484 5.16 9.80 7.99
C LEU A 484 4.05 10.84 8.01
N LEU A 485 3.20 10.92 6.97
CA LEU A 485 2.06 11.83 6.90
C LEU A 485 1.07 11.58 8.05
N LEU A 486 0.71 10.31 8.28
CA LEU A 486 -0.21 9.91 9.34
C LEU A 486 0.34 10.29 10.73
N GLN A 487 1.63 10.00 10.98
CA GLN A 487 2.33 10.36 12.22
C GLN A 487 2.44 11.88 12.40
N GLN A 488 2.48 12.67 11.32
CA GLN A 488 2.46 14.14 11.39
C GLN A 488 1.06 14.75 11.56
N GLY A 489 -0.01 13.95 11.55
CA GLY A 489 -1.37 14.44 11.78
C GLY A 489 -2.20 14.63 10.52
N TRP A 490 -1.65 14.33 9.34
CA TRP A 490 -2.37 14.44 8.07
C TRP A 490 -3.27 13.24 7.83
N ARG A 491 -4.44 13.49 7.24
CA ARG A 491 -5.31 12.42 6.76
C ARG A 491 -4.91 11.99 5.34
N VAL A 492 -4.95 10.69 5.10
CA VAL A 492 -4.81 10.06 3.78
C VAL A 492 -6.17 9.47 3.39
N GLU A 493 -6.71 9.93 2.25
CA GLU A 493 -8.05 9.55 1.80
C GLU A 493 -8.04 8.67 0.54
N TYR A 494 -9.14 7.95 0.34
CA TYR A 494 -9.39 7.15 -0.85
C TYR A 494 -10.59 7.77 -1.56
N ASN A 495 -10.42 8.08 -2.85
CA ASN A 495 -11.49 8.57 -3.71
C ASN A 495 -11.93 7.47 -4.67
N ALA A 496 -13.04 6.83 -4.33
CA ALA A 496 -13.58 5.71 -5.09
C ALA A 496 -14.09 6.06 -6.51
N ALA A 497 -14.35 7.34 -6.81
CA ALA A 497 -14.78 7.78 -8.13
C ALA A 497 -13.61 8.14 -9.07
N SER A 498 -12.39 8.13 -8.54
CA SER A 498 -11.18 8.52 -9.26
C SER A 498 -10.45 7.28 -9.77
N ASP A 499 -10.81 6.80 -10.95
CA ASP A 499 -10.27 5.55 -11.51
C ASP A 499 -8.95 5.73 -12.29
N ALA A 500 -8.02 4.79 -12.09
CA ALA A 500 -6.81 4.62 -12.89
C ALA A 500 -6.49 3.14 -13.11
N TYR A 501 -5.72 2.84 -14.15
CA TYR A 501 -5.42 1.48 -14.60
C TYR A 501 -3.90 1.24 -14.58
N THR A 502 -3.47 0.04 -14.19
CA THR A 502 -2.04 -0.37 -14.09
C THR A 502 -1.86 -1.78 -14.62
N ASN A 503 -0.68 -2.14 -15.11
CA ASN A 503 -0.39 -3.49 -15.56
C ASN A 503 -0.17 -4.40 -14.35
N ALA A 504 -0.91 -5.51 -14.29
CA ALA A 504 -0.71 -6.51 -13.25
C ALA A 504 0.28 -7.60 -13.72
N PRO A 505 1.09 -8.16 -12.81
CA PRO A 505 1.90 -9.35 -13.08
C PRO A 505 1.07 -10.46 -13.74
N GLN A 506 1.50 -10.91 -14.91
CA GLN A 506 0.80 -11.98 -15.66
C GLN A 506 1.34 -13.36 -15.27
N GLU A 507 2.63 -13.43 -14.94
CA GLU A 507 3.32 -14.66 -14.59
C GLU A 507 3.34 -14.92 -13.07
N PHE A 508 3.24 -16.19 -12.69
CA PHE A 508 3.24 -16.60 -11.28
C PHE A 508 4.52 -16.16 -10.54
N LYS A 509 5.67 -16.25 -11.22
CA LYS A 509 6.97 -15.82 -10.70
C LYS A 509 7.02 -14.31 -10.46
N GLU A 510 6.47 -13.52 -11.37
CA GLU A 510 6.44 -12.06 -11.25
C GLU A 510 5.56 -11.63 -10.09
N PHE A 511 4.37 -12.24 -9.95
CA PHE A 511 3.46 -12.02 -8.83
C PHE A 511 4.12 -12.32 -7.48
N TYR A 512 4.76 -13.50 -7.32
CA TYR A 512 5.45 -13.85 -6.08
C TYR A 512 6.58 -12.86 -5.74
N ASN A 513 7.35 -12.42 -6.74
CA ASN A 513 8.43 -11.46 -6.54
C ASN A 513 7.94 -10.06 -6.16
N GLN A 514 6.78 -9.63 -6.66
CA GLN A 514 6.13 -8.39 -6.21
C GLN A 514 5.73 -8.50 -4.73
N ARG A 515 5.08 -9.61 -4.34
CA ARG A 515 4.56 -9.83 -2.99
C ARG A 515 5.61 -10.11 -1.93
N ARG A 516 6.79 -10.55 -2.33
CA ARG A 516 7.99 -10.58 -1.49
C ARG A 516 8.36 -9.21 -0.93
N ARG A 517 8.08 -8.11 -1.66
CA ARG A 517 8.35 -6.74 -1.20
C ARG A 517 7.17 -6.17 -0.40
N TRP A 518 5.96 -6.36 -0.91
CA TRP A 518 4.75 -5.74 -0.33
C TRP A 518 4.36 -6.34 1.03
N GLY A 519 4.53 -7.65 1.22
CA GLY A 519 4.18 -8.32 2.48
C GLY A 519 4.98 -7.78 3.67
N PRO A 520 6.32 -7.88 3.66
CA PRO A 520 7.15 -7.48 4.79
C PRO A 520 7.07 -5.96 5.05
N SER A 521 7.02 -5.13 4.00
CA SER A 521 6.91 -3.68 4.16
C SER A 521 5.55 -3.25 4.72
N THR A 522 4.47 -3.97 4.40
CA THR A 522 3.15 -3.77 5.00
C THR A 522 3.16 -4.07 6.49
N ILE A 523 3.77 -5.19 6.89
CA ILE A 523 3.92 -5.58 8.29
C ILE A 523 4.77 -4.55 9.04
N ALA A 524 5.94 -4.19 8.51
CA ALA A 524 6.88 -3.26 9.15
C ALA A 524 6.25 -1.88 9.40
N ASN A 525 5.65 -1.26 8.38
CA ASN A 525 5.06 0.08 8.50
C ASN A 525 3.80 0.08 9.38
N THR A 526 2.99 -0.99 9.35
CA THR A 526 1.81 -1.07 10.22
C THR A 526 2.23 -1.27 11.68
N ILE A 527 3.26 -2.08 11.96
CA ILE A 527 3.81 -2.22 13.32
C ILE A 527 4.37 -0.88 13.84
N ASP A 528 5.08 -0.11 13.00
CA ASP A 528 5.58 1.22 13.38
C ASP A 528 4.43 2.19 13.73
N LEU A 529 3.38 2.21 12.90
CA LEU A 529 2.19 3.02 13.15
C LEU A 529 1.45 2.58 14.42
N LEU A 530 1.32 1.27 14.67
CA LEU A 530 0.68 0.74 15.87
C LEU A 530 1.52 1.01 17.14
N GLY A 531 2.84 0.91 17.05
CA GLY A 531 3.78 1.22 18.14
C GLY A 531 3.69 2.68 18.56
N THR A 532 3.49 3.59 17.60
CA THR A 532 3.27 5.03 17.82
C THR A 532 1.80 5.42 17.95
N GLY A 533 0.86 4.45 17.92
CA GLY A 533 -0.56 4.71 17.70
C GLY A 533 -1.20 5.67 18.72
N SER A 534 -0.80 5.61 20.00
CA SER A 534 -1.33 6.54 21.01
C SER A 534 -0.91 7.99 20.78
N LEU A 535 0.33 8.22 20.35
CA LEU A 535 0.84 9.55 20.01
C LEU A 535 0.20 10.02 18.70
N THR A 536 0.14 9.14 17.71
CA THR A 536 -0.49 9.40 16.42
C THR A 536 -1.96 9.78 16.59
N ALA A 537 -2.72 9.12 17.47
CA ALA A 537 -4.11 9.47 17.74
C ALA A 537 -4.29 10.82 18.47
N GLN A 538 -3.27 11.30 19.18
CA GLN A 538 -3.30 12.63 19.79
C GLN A 538 -3.05 13.72 18.74
N LYS A 539 -2.17 13.46 17.78
CA LYS A 539 -1.81 14.42 16.72
C LYS A 539 -2.79 14.41 15.54
N ASN A 540 -3.26 13.23 15.15
CA ASN A 540 -4.09 13.00 13.98
C ASN A 540 -5.56 12.78 14.37
N LYS A 541 -6.42 13.76 14.05
CA LYS A 541 -7.87 13.70 14.35
C LYS A 541 -8.59 12.54 13.67
N SER A 542 -8.04 12.02 12.57
CA SER A 542 -8.60 10.90 11.83
C SER A 542 -8.18 9.54 12.37
N ILE A 543 -7.24 9.48 13.32
CA ILE A 543 -6.81 8.21 13.94
C ILE A 543 -7.38 8.13 15.35
N SER A 544 -8.41 7.32 15.53
CA SER A 544 -9.07 7.10 16.82
C SER A 544 -8.57 5.83 17.52
N LYS A 545 -8.81 5.68 18.82
CA LYS A 545 -8.49 4.43 19.55
C LYS A 545 -9.24 3.21 18.97
N PRO A 546 -10.55 3.29 18.62
CA PRO A 546 -11.23 2.20 17.92
C PRO A 546 -10.61 1.86 16.56
N TYR A 547 -10.17 2.86 15.80
CA TYR A 547 -9.46 2.63 14.55
C TYR A 547 -8.13 1.89 14.76
N ILE A 548 -7.37 2.24 15.80
CA ILE A 548 -6.15 1.50 16.17
C ILE A 548 -6.49 0.05 16.54
N LEU A 549 -7.56 -0.18 17.30
CA LEU A 549 -8.02 -1.54 17.63
C LEU A 549 -8.37 -2.33 16.36
N TYR A 550 -9.07 -1.72 15.41
CA TYR A 550 -9.36 -2.33 14.10
C TYR A 550 -8.07 -2.74 13.37
N GLN A 551 -7.06 -1.87 13.35
CA GLN A 551 -5.77 -2.18 12.74
C GLN A 551 -5.00 -3.29 13.47
N VAL A 552 -5.10 -3.36 14.80
CA VAL A 552 -4.55 -4.48 15.60
C VAL A 552 -5.25 -5.79 15.22
N LEU A 553 -6.58 -5.81 15.13
CA LEU A 553 -7.34 -7.00 14.73
C LEU A 553 -6.97 -7.45 13.30
N GLY A 554 -6.80 -6.51 12.36
CA GLY A 554 -6.33 -6.79 11.01
C GLY A 554 -4.90 -7.37 10.98
N MET A 555 -4.00 -6.85 11.80
CA MET A 555 -2.64 -7.38 11.93
C MET A 555 -2.63 -8.80 12.53
N VAL A 556 -3.41 -9.04 13.58
CA VAL A 556 -3.56 -10.38 14.18
C VAL A 556 -4.13 -11.36 13.16
N SER A 557 -5.16 -10.97 12.42
CA SER A 557 -5.73 -11.78 11.33
C SER A 557 -4.69 -12.14 10.26
N THR A 558 -3.86 -11.18 9.86
CA THR A 558 -2.77 -11.41 8.89
C THR A 558 -1.72 -12.40 9.42
N VAL A 559 -1.34 -12.28 10.70
CA VAL A 559 -0.37 -13.19 11.34
C VAL A 559 -0.94 -14.59 11.49
N LEU A 560 -2.22 -14.75 11.86
CA LEU A 560 -2.87 -16.05 12.09
C LEU A 560 -3.45 -16.70 10.82
N GLY A 561 -3.36 -16.03 9.67
CA GLY A 561 -3.87 -16.52 8.38
C GLY A 561 -3.36 -17.93 8.00
N PRO A 562 -2.05 -18.23 8.08
CA PRO A 562 -1.53 -19.56 7.76
C PRO A 562 -2.13 -20.67 8.62
N ALA A 563 -2.19 -20.49 9.94
CA ALA A 563 -2.77 -21.48 10.84
C ALA A 563 -4.28 -21.68 10.59
N THR A 564 -4.99 -20.59 10.27
CA THR A 564 -6.40 -20.62 9.86
C THR A 564 -6.62 -21.53 8.66
N VAL A 565 -5.79 -21.38 7.62
CA VAL A 565 -5.87 -22.22 6.42
C VAL A 565 -5.63 -23.68 6.76
N CYS A 566 -4.64 -24.00 7.60
CA CYS A 566 -4.39 -25.37 8.05
C CYS A 566 -5.57 -25.97 8.84
N LEU A 567 -6.20 -25.20 9.73
CA LEU A 567 -7.37 -25.65 10.49
C LEU A 567 -8.58 -25.93 9.58
N MET A 568 -8.81 -25.06 8.60
CA MET A 568 -9.88 -25.23 7.61
C MET A 568 -9.70 -26.52 6.80
N ILE A 569 -8.47 -26.80 6.35
CA ILE A 569 -8.13 -28.04 5.63
C ILE A 569 -8.27 -29.27 6.55
N ALA A 570 -7.81 -29.17 7.79
CA ALA A 570 -7.95 -30.24 8.78
C ALA A 570 -9.43 -30.59 9.03
N GLY A 571 -10.30 -29.58 9.11
CA GLY A 571 -11.75 -29.78 9.22
C GLY A 571 -12.32 -30.55 8.04
N SER A 572 -11.89 -30.24 6.81
CA SER A 572 -12.30 -30.99 5.61
C SER A 572 -11.83 -32.44 5.65
N PHE A 573 -10.57 -32.70 6.02
CA PHE A 573 -10.06 -34.06 6.14
C PHE A 573 -10.79 -34.89 7.19
N ALA A 574 -11.08 -34.32 8.36
CA ALA A 574 -11.88 -34.99 9.39
C ALA A 574 -13.28 -35.33 8.88
N PHE A 575 -13.92 -34.43 8.14
CA PHE A 575 -15.26 -34.63 7.60
C PHE A 575 -15.32 -35.71 6.50
N VAL A 576 -14.40 -35.64 5.52
CA VAL A 576 -14.40 -36.50 4.32
C VAL A 576 -13.86 -37.90 4.64
N PHE A 577 -12.69 -37.98 5.28
CA PHE A 577 -12.02 -39.26 5.52
C PHE A 577 -12.46 -39.94 6.83
N LYS A 578 -13.33 -39.29 7.61
CA LYS A 578 -13.79 -39.79 8.93
C LYS A 578 -12.66 -40.16 9.88
N ILE A 579 -11.53 -39.46 9.76
CA ILE A 579 -10.36 -39.62 10.62
C ILE A 579 -10.45 -38.73 11.85
N HIS A 580 -9.71 -39.09 12.89
CA HIS A 580 -9.62 -38.28 14.10
C HIS A 580 -9.07 -36.87 13.78
N VAL A 581 -9.66 -35.83 14.37
CA VAL A 581 -9.33 -34.40 14.11
C VAL A 581 -7.83 -34.13 14.28
N ASN A 582 -7.20 -34.70 15.32
CA ASN A 582 -5.76 -34.60 15.55
C ASN A 582 -4.92 -35.13 14.37
N ALA A 583 -5.29 -36.28 13.79
CA ALA A 583 -4.58 -36.86 12.65
C ALA A 583 -4.78 -36.00 11.39
N ALA A 584 -6.00 -35.49 11.18
CA ALA A 584 -6.32 -34.55 10.12
C ALA A 584 -5.48 -33.26 10.22
N LEU A 585 -5.31 -32.72 11.43
CA LEU A 585 -4.52 -31.53 11.69
C LEU A 585 -3.04 -31.74 11.38
N VAL A 586 -2.46 -32.87 11.79
CA VAL A 586 -1.07 -33.22 11.46
C VAL A 586 -0.88 -33.31 9.95
N MET A 587 -1.81 -33.95 9.23
CA MET A 587 -1.74 -34.03 7.76
C MET A 587 -1.87 -32.67 7.07
N ALA A 588 -2.66 -31.74 7.62
CA ALA A 588 -2.80 -30.39 7.08
C ALA A 588 -1.55 -29.51 7.30
N ILE A 589 -0.82 -29.72 8.40
CA ILE A 589 0.38 -28.93 8.78
C ILE A 589 1.66 -29.46 8.11
N LEU A 590 1.74 -30.77 7.85
CA LEU A 590 2.98 -31.39 7.36
C LEU A 590 3.48 -30.81 6.03
N PRO A 591 2.67 -30.69 4.94
CA PRO A 591 3.13 -30.09 3.69
C PRO A 591 3.64 -28.65 3.80
N PRO A 592 2.93 -27.70 4.46
CA PRO A 592 3.44 -26.33 4.59
C PRO A 592 4.65 -26.22 5.53
N ALA A 593 4.76 -27.08 6.55
CA ALA A 593 5.95 -27.14 7.38
C ALA A 593 7.18 -27.62 6.59
N ILE A 594 7.02 -28.61 5.72
CA ILE A 594 8.07 -29.06 4.79
C ILE A 594 8.43 -27.91 3.84
N TYR A 595 7.44 -27.24 3.24
CA TYR A 595 7.67 -26.11 2.35
C TYR A 595 8.46 -24.98 3.05
N LEU A 596 8.07 -24.61 4.28
CA LEU A 596 8.79 -23.64 5.10
C LEU A 596 10.25 -24.05 5.30
N ALA A 597 10.51 -25.32 5.67
CA ALA A 597 11.88 -25.82 5.85
C ALA A 597 12.69 -25.81 4.54
N LEU A 598 12.06 -26.14 3.40
CA LEU A 598 12.67 -26.09 2.08
C LEU A 598 12.99 -24.64 1.66
N CYS A 599 12.12 -23.67 1.96
CA CYS A 599 12.36 -22.26 1.66
C CYS A 599 13.63 -21.70 2.32
N PHE A 600 14.05 -22.23 3.48
CA PHE A 600 15.31 -21.82 4.10
C PHE A 600 16.56 -22.38 3.40
N LYS A 601 16.42 -23.45 2.60
CA LYS A 601 17.55 -24.15 1.96
C LYS A 601 17.65 -23.92 0.45
N LEU A 602 16.52 -23.72 -0.22
CA LEU A 602 16.43 -23.66 -1.68
C LEU A 602 16.58 -22.24 -2.22
N LYS A 603 16.91 -22.11 -3.51
CA LYS A 603 16.93 -20.82 -4.22
C LYS A 603 15.50 -20.31 -4.46
N SER A 604 15.35 -18.98 -4.49
CA SER A 604 14.07 -18.28 -4.68
C SER A 604 13.24 -18.85 -5.85
N ASP A 605 13.87 -19.06 -7.00
CA ASP A 605 13.18 -19.57 -8.19
C ASP A 605 12.61 -20.99 -7.99
N THR A 606 13.38 -21.89 -7.36
CA THR A 606 12.91 -23.24 -7.02
C THR A 606 11.78 -23.21 -6.00
N GLN A 607 11.84 -22.28 -5.03
CA GLN A 607 10.76 -22.11 -4.04
C GLN A 607 9.44 -21.69 -4.70
N ILE A 608 9.50 -20.80 -5.69
CA ILE A 608 8.33 -20.38 -6.48
C ILE A 608 7.79 -21.56 -7.30
N THR A 609 8.66 -22.35 -7.94
CA THR A 609 8.22 -23.54 -8.69
C THR A 609 7.51 -24.54 -7.78
N ILE A 610 8.05 -24.81 -6.59
CA ILE A 610 7.41 -25.68 -5.60
C ILE A 610 6.05 -25.09 -5.17
N ALA A 611 6.00 -23.78 -4.89
CA ALA A 611 4.74 -23.12 -4.56
C ALA A 611 3.71 -23.20 -5.68
N ALA A 612 4.12 -23.09 -6.95
CA ALA A 612 3.23 -23.22 -8.10
C ALA A 612 2.61 -24.63 -8.17
N VAL A 613 3.44 -25.67 -8.03
CA VAL A 613 2.99 -27.07 -8.01
C VAL A 613 2.07 -27.31 -6.81
N MET A 614 2.46 -26.87 -5.62
CA MET A 614 1.62 -26.99 -4.42
C MET A 614 0.30 -26.23 -4.58
N SER A 615 0.29 -25.05 -5.21
CA SER A 615 -0.92 -24.26 -5.44
C SER A 615 -1.97 -25.01 -6.25
N ILE A 616 -1.55 -25.83 -7.21
CA ILE A 616 -2.45 -26.71 -7.98
C ILE A 616 -3.10 -27.74 -7.05
N PHE A 617 -2.30 -28.45 -6.23
CA PHE A 617 -2.82 -29.41 -5.27
C PHE A 617 -3.74 -28.77 -4.22
N TYR A 618 -3.36 -27.59 -3.72
CA TYR A 618 -4.19 -26.83 -2.79
C TYR A 618 -5.48 -26.33 -3.41
N ALA A 619 -5.52 -26.02 -4.70
CA ALA A 619 -6.77 -25.66 -5.37
C ALA A 619 -7.76 -26.83 -5.39
N PHE A 620 -7.31 -28.05 -5.67
CA PHE A 620 -8.15 -29.25 -5.55
C PHE A 620 -8.60 -29.51 -4.12
N LEU A 621 -7.69 -29.35 -3.16
CA LEU A 621 -8.00 -29.49 -1.73
C LEU A 621 -9.01 -28.46 -1.26
N MET A 622 -8.95 -27.23 -1.78
CA MET A 622 -9.95 -26.19 -1.54
C MET A 622 -11.29 -26.54 -2.13
N SER A 623 -11.35 -27.06 -3.36
CA SER A 623 -12.60 -27.57 -3.93
C SER A 623 -13.23 -28.65 -3.06
N ALA A 624 -12.42 -29.60 -2.56
CA ALA A 624 -12.89 -30.63 -1.64
C ALA A 624 -13.36 -30.04 -0.30
N THR A 625 -12.67 -29.01 0.20
CA THR A 625 -13.05 -28.28 1.42
C THR A 625 -14.40 -27.59 1.24
N LEU A 626 -14.64 -26.92 0.12
CA LEU A 626 -15.93 -26.28 -0.19
C LEU A 626 -17.06 -27.32 -0.26
N LEU A 627 -16.83 -28.46 -0.92
CA LEU A 627 -17.79 -29.57 -0.97
C LEU A 627 -18.02 -30.18 0.42
N SER A 628 -17.00 -30.20 1.28
CA SER A 628 -17.12 -30.68 2.66
C SER A 628 -18.03 -29.77 3.48
N ILE A 629 -17.89 -28.45 3.33
CA ILE A 629 -18.76 -27.46 4.00
C ILE A 629 -20.21 -27.64 3.54
N ILE A 630 -20.43 -27.82 2.23
CA ILE A 630 -21.77 -28.07 1.68
C ILE A 630 -22.32 -29.41 2.18
N GLY A 631 -21.51 -30.46 2.16
CA GLY A 631 -21.87 -31.79 2.66
C GLY A 631 -22.21 -31.78 4.15
N ASP A 632 -21.50 -31.00 4.96
CA ASP A 632 -21.79 -30.81 6.38
C ASP A 632 -23.19 -30.19 6.57
N MET A 633 -23.49 -29.09 5.86
CA MET A 633 -24.81 -28.45 5.90
C MET A 633 -25.95 -29.40 5.51
N VAL A 634 -25.74 -30.21 4.46
CA VAL A 634 -26.73 -31.21 4.00
C VAL A 634 -26.90 -32.33 5.02
N SER A 635 -25.79 -32.85 5.57
CA SER A 635 -25.82 -33.95 6.55
C SER A 635 -26.49 -33.57 7.86
N GLN A 636 -26.36 -32.30 8.28
CA GLN A 636 -27.00 -31.77 9.47
C GLN A 636 -28.44 -31.32 9.24
N GLY A 637 -28.89 -31.22 7.98
CA GLY A 637 -30.21 -30.72 7.60
C GLY A 637 -30.41 -29.22 7.89
N THR A 638 -29.32 -28.46 8.04
CA THR A 638 -29.38 -27.03 8.37
C THR A 638 -28.17 -26.27 7.82
N VAL A 639 -28.39 -25.02 7.38
CA VAL A 639 -27.33 -24.10 6.95
C VAL A 639 -26.67 -23.36 8.12
N LEU A 640 -27.20 -23.53 9.34
CA LEU A 640 -26.76 -22.83 10.56
C LEU A 640 -25.55 -23.49 11.25
N THR A 641 -24.86 -24.44 10.60
CA THR A 641 -23.57 -24.91 11.11
C THR A 641 -22.59 -23.73 11.13
N PRO A 642 -21.68 -23.58 12.11
CA PRO A 642 -20.80 -22.40 12.21
C PRO A 642 -20.04 -22.11 10.93
N THR A 643 -19.48 -23.14 10.31
CA THR A 643 -18.72 -23.04 9.06
C THR A 643 -19.65 -22.75 7.87
N GLY A 644 -20.83 -23.37 7.82
CA GLY A 644 -21.85 -23.10 6.80
C GLY A 644 -22.39 -21.67 6.87
N LEU A 645 -22.70 -21.19 8.08
CA LEU A 645 -23.13 -19.83 8.37
C LEU A 645 -22.06 -18.82 7.96
N PHE A 646 -20.80 -19.03 8.34
CA PHE A 646 -19.69 -18.17 7.96
C PHE A 646 -19.51 -18.10 6.45
N PHE A 647 -19.46 -19.27 5.78
CA PHE A 647 -19.29 -19.34 4.33
C PHE A 647 -20.45 -18.67 3.58
N THR A 648 -21.69 -19.02 3.92
CA THR A 648 -22.89 -18.41 3.34
C THR A 648 -22.92 -16.90 3.59
N SER A 649 -22.52 -16.44 4.77
CA SER A 649 -22.43 -15.00 5.09
C SER A 649 -21.40 -14.29 4.23
N ILE A 650 -20.21 -14.87 4.04
CA ILE A 650 -19.17 -14.27 3.17
C ILE A 650 -19.65 -14.19 1.72
N VAL A 651 -20.21 -15.28 1.19
CA VAL A 651 -20.72 -15.31 -0.18
C VAL A 651 -21.82 -14.27 -0.37
N LEU A 652 -22.77 -14.19 0.57
CA LEU A 652 -23.84 -13.20 0.53
C LEU A 652 -23.30 -11.76 0.62
N MET A 653 -22.36 -11.50 1.54
CA MET A 653 -21.70 -10.18 1.66
C MET A 653 -20.99 -9.79 0.37
N TYR A 654 -20.27 -10.71 -0.29
CA TYR A 654 -19.59 -10.43 -1.55
C TYR A 654 -20.56 -10.20 -2.71
N ILE A 655 -21.66 -10.98 -2.79
CA ILE A 655 -22.70 -10.76 -3.79
C ILE A 655 -23.35 -9.38 -3.60
N ILE A 656 -23.75 -9.03 -2.38
CA ILE A 656 -24.34 -7.71 -2.07
C ILE A 656 -23.32 -6.61 -2.38
N THR A 657 -22.06 -6.78 -1.99
CA THR A 657 -20.99 -5.81 -2.26
C THR A 657 -20.81 -5.60 -3.76
N ALA A 658 -20.78 -6.67 -4.56
CA ALA A 658 -20.67 -6.59 -6.01
C ALA A 658 -21.90 -5.92 -6.64
N LEU A 659 -23.12 -6.21 -6.16
CA LEU A 659 -24.35 -5.56 -6.63
C LEU A 659 -24.32 -4.04 -6.38
N LEU A 660 -23.71 -3.61 -5.28
CA LEU A 660 -23.52 -2.18 -4.98
C LEU A 660 -22.40 -1.51 -5.79
N HIS A 661 -21.66 -2.29 -6.59
CA HIS A 661 -20.60 -1.85 -7.50
C HIS A 661 -20.91 -2.32 -8.94
N PRO A 662 -21.97 -1.83 -9.59
CA PRO A 662 -22.48 -2.39 -10.85
C PRO A 662 -21.47 -2.40 -12.01
N GLN A 663 -20.57 -1.41 -12.07
CA GLN A 663 -19.50 -1.35 -13.09
C GLN A 663 -18.50 -2.51 -12.96
N GLU A 664 -18.32 -3.02 -11.74
CA GLU A 664 -17.35 -4.05 -11.39
C GLU A 664 -18.03 -5.38 -11.01
N PHE A 665 -19.35 -5.50 -11.19
CA PHE A 665 -20.12 -6.68 -10.82
C PHE A 665 -19.56 -7.96 -11.45
N HIS A 666 -19.11 -7.87 -12.71
CA HIS A 666 -18.51 -8.98 -13.46
C HIS A 666 -17.25 -9.56 -12.80
N LEU A 667 -16.56 -8.80 -11.92
CA LEU A 667 -15.38 -9.29 -11.20
C LEU A 667 -15.70 -10.43 -10.24
N ILE A 668 -16.97 -10.59 -9.82
CA ILE A 668 -17.39 -11.67 -8.93
C ILE A 668 -17.10 -13.07 -9.52
N ILE A 669 -17.08 -13.19 -10.85
CA ILE A 669 -16.75 -14.42 -11.57
C ILE A 669 -15.31 -14.87 -11.22
N TYR A 670 -14.38 -13.91 -11.13
CA TYR A 670 -13.00 -14.18 -10.73
C TYR A 670 -12.86 -14.52 -9.24
N GLY A 671 -13.89 -14.26 -8.43
CA GLY A 671 -13.96 -14.64 -7.03
C GLY A 671 -13.88 -16.15 -6.81
N VAL A 672 -14.34 -16.96 -7.76
CA VAL A 672 -14.19 -18.43 -7.68
C VAL A 672 -12.72 -18.83 -7.66
N LEU A 673 -11.91 -18.26 -8.57
CA LEU A 673 -10.47 -18.52 -8.60
C LEU A 673 -9.79 -18.03 -7.31
N TYR A 674 -10.20 -16.87 -6.80
CA TYR A 674 -9.67 -16.32 -5.55
C TYR A 674 -9.94 -17.27 -4.37
N VAL A 675 -11.16 -17.78 -4.23
CA VAL A 675 -11.53 -18.72 -3.14
C VAL A 675 -10.75 -20.04 -3.27
N LEU A 676 -10.62 -20.58 -4.49
CA LEU A 676 -9.85 -21.81 -4.72
C LEU A 676 -8.36 -21.66 -4.37
N THR A 677 -7.82 -20.45 -4.47
CA THR A 677 -6.40 -20.18 -4.23
C THR A 677 -6.09 -19.58 -2.87
N ILE A 678 -7.05 -19.59 -1.92
CA ILE A 678 -6.85 -19.11 -0.54
C ILE A 678 -5.57 -19.70 0.10
N PRO A 679 -5.29 -21.01 0.05
CA PRO A 679 -4.04 -21.53 0.63
C PRO A 679 -2.79 -21.07 -0.11
N SER A 680 -2.87 -20.81 -1.42
CA SER A 680 -1.73 -20.23 -2.14
C SER A 680 -1.44 -18.82 -1.63
N GLY A 681 -2.46 -17.96 -1.51
CA GLY A 681 -2.32 -16.57 -1.10
C GLY A 681 -2.02 -16.35 0.39
N TYR A 682 -2.66 -17.10 1.29
CA TYR A 682 -2.59 -16.87 2.74
C TYR A 682 -1.61 -17.80 3.48
N LEU A 683 -1.14 -18.88 2.83
CA LEU A 683 -0.21 -19.84 3.44
C LEU A 683 1.11 -19.91 2.66
N LEU A 684 1.11 -20.32 1.39
CA LEU A 684 2.36 -20.49 0.62
C LEU A 684 3.07 -19.16 0.33
N LEU A 685 2.31 -18.15 -0.11
CA LEU A 685 2.84 -16.83 -0.40
C LEU A 685 3.36 -16.12 0.87
N ALA A 686 2.68 -16.32 2.01
CA ALA A 686 3.12 -15.78 3.30
C ALA A 686 4.46 -16.38 3.73
N ILE A 687 4.63 -17.71 3.59
CA ILE A 687 5.91 -18.40 3.81
C ILE A 687 7.00 -17.84 2.91
N TYR A 688 6.76 -17.82 1.59
CA TYR A 688 7.74 -17.34 0.62
C TYR A 688 8.16 -15.89 0.88
N SER A 689 7.18 -15.00 1.11
CA SER A 689 7.40 -13.57 1.30
C SER A 689 8.26 -13.27 2.54
N LEU A 690 7.97 -13.92 3.67
CA LEU A 690 8.73 -13.74 4.90
C LEU A 690 10.12 -14.37 4.85
N VAL A 691 10.27 -15.57 4.28
CA VAL A 691 11.58 -16.25 4.17
C VAL A 691 12.51 -15.53 3.19
N ASN A 692 11.99 -14.74 2.25
CA ASN A 692 12.79 -13.98 1.29
C ASN A 692 12.85 -12.47 1.60
N MET A 693 12.45 -12.03 2.80
CA MET A 693 12.49 -10.60 3.17
C MET A 693 13.92 -10.04 3.25
N ASN A 694 14.93 -10.90 3.42
CA ASN A 694 16.34 -10.51 3.42
C ASN A 694 16.85 -10.16 2.02
N ASN A 695 16.13 -10.56 0.97
CA ASN A 695 16.43 -10.12 -0.38
C ASN A 695 15.78 -8.74 -0.57
N VAL A 696 16.59 -7.71 -0.82
CA VAL A 696 16.15 -6.31 -1.02
C VAL A 696 16.32 -5.84 -2.47
N SER A 697 16.49 -6.78 -3.40
CA SER A 697 16.46 -6.51 -4.85
C SER A 697 15.07 -6.06 -5.30
N TRP A 698 15.01 -5.18 -6.30
CA TRP A 698 13.80 -4.44 -6.66
C TRP A 698 12.83 -5.18 -7.61
N GLY A 699 13.14 -6.40 -8.05
CA GLY A 699 12.16 -7.25 -8.76
C GLY A 699 12.75 -7.99 -9.97
N THR A 700 11.87 -8.63 -10.75
CA THR A 700 12.16 -9.56 -11.86
C THR A 700 13.09 -9.02 -12.95
N ARG A 701 13.11 -7.70 -13.19
CA ARG A 701 13.91 -7.04 -14.24
C ARG A 701 15.41 -6.87 -13.86
N GLU A 702 15.76 -6.82 -12.57
CA GLU A 702 17.18 -6.78 -12.12
C GLU A 702 17.89 -8.14 -12.34
N THR A 703 17.15 -9.25 -12.17
CA THR A 703 17.72 -10.59 -12.34
C THR A 703 17.94 -10.94 -13.80
N ALA A 704 17.12 -10.41 -14.71
CA ALA A 704 17.27 -10.60 -16.15
C ALA A 704 18.50 -9.87 -16.73
N SER A 705 18.83 -8.70 -16.17
CA SER A 705 20.02 -7.92 -16.59
C SER A 705 21.33 -8.59 -16.16
N GLN A 706 21.37 -9.27 -15.01
CA GLN A 706 22.51 -10.12 -14.64
C GLN A 706 22.63 -11.40 -15.50
N ALA A 707 21.53 -11.90 -16.06
CA ALA A 707 21.53 -13.06 -16.95
C ALA A 707 21.87 -12.71 -18.42
N LYS A 708 21.79 -11.43 -18.81
CA LYS A 708 22.18 -10.92 -20.14
C LYS A 708 23.70 -10.73 -20.32
N ALA A 709 24.51 -10.98 -19.29
CA ALA A 709 25.98 -10.96 -19.38
C ALA A 709 26.58 -12.19 -20.09
N ALA A 710 25.75 -13.08 -20.65
CA ALA A 710 26.19 -14.14 -21.56
C ALA A 710 25.57 -13.90 -22.95
N PRO A 711 26.34 -14.01 -24.04
CA PRO A 711 25.85 -13.70 -25.37
C PRO A 711 24.75 -14.70 -25.74
N LYS A 712 23.54 -14.19 -25.96
CA LYS A 712 22.46 -14.97 -26.58
C LYS A 712 22.22 -14.40 -27.97
N GLU A 713 22.48 -15.23 -28.97
CA GLU A 713 22.10 -14.98 -30.36
C GLU A 713 20.61 -14.64 -30.46
N THR A 714 20.34 -13.50 -31.08
CA THR A 714 19.00 -12.96 -31.30
C THR A 714 18.30 -13.75 -32.39
N VAL A 715 17.49 -14.75 -32.02
CA VAL A 715 16.53 -15.35 -32.96
C VAL A 715 15.29 -14.46 -33.00
N LEU A 716 15.15 -13.65 -34.05
CA LEU A 716 13.90 -12.96 -34.38
C LEU A 716 12.79 -14.01 -34.58
N LYS A 717 11.82 -14.06 -33.67
CA LYS A 717 10.56 -14.77 -33.91
C LYS A 717 9.58 -13.79 -34.55
N ASN A 718 9.28 -14.01 -35.82
CA ASN A 718 8.19 -13.36 -36.53
C ASN A 718 6.86 -13.67 -35.85
N VAL A 719 6.27 -12.68 -35.15
CA VAL A 719 4.91 -12.76 -34.64
C VAL A 719 3.98 -12.20 -35.70
N LYS A 720 3.17 -13.07 -36.32
CA LYS A 720 2.05 -12.65 -37.18
C LYS A 720 0.99 -11.95 -36.33
N PHE A 721 0.71 -10.69 -36.61
CA PHE A 721 -0.42 -9.95 -36.06
C PHE A 721 -1.65 -10.13 -36.95
N GLU A 722 -2.72 -10.73 -36.41
CA GLU A 722 -4.03 -10.84 -37.09
C GLU A 722 -4.99 -9.84 -36.42
N LYS A 723 -5.41 -8.78 -37.15
CA LYS A 723 -6.36 -7.78 -36.64
C LYS A 723 -7.68 -7.90 -37.39
N LYS A 724 -8.67 -8.59 -36.80
CA LYS A 724 -10.05 -8.64 -37.32
C LYS A 724 -10.83 -7.42 -36.87
N CYS A 725 -11.13 -6.51 -37.81
CA CYS A 725 -12.05 -5.40 -37.57
C CYS A 725 -13.47 -5.80 -38.01
N LYS A 726 -14.45 -5.65 -37.13
CA LYS A 726 -15.86 -5.94 -37.42
C LYS A 726 -16.62 -4.62 -37.57
N CYS A 727 -16.84 -4.19 -38.80
CA CYS A 727 -17.80 -3.13 -39.12
C CYS A 727 -18.73 -3.63 -40.23
N CYS A 728 -20.01 -3.25 -40.15
CA CYS A 728 -21.10 -3.78 -40.95
C CYS A 728 -20.78 -3.87 -42.45
N CYS A 729 -20.85 -5.11 -42.94
CA CYS A 729 -21.03 -5.54 -44.33
C CYS A 729 -19.81 -5.77 -45.24
N TRP A 730 -18.55 -5.50 -44.88
CA TRP A 730 -17.40 -5.88 -45.72
C TRP A 730 -16.21 -6.36 -44.87
N ASN A 731 -15.71 -7.58 -45.13
CA ASN A 731 -14.45 -8.08 -44.58
C ASN A 731 -13.32 -7.72 -45.57
N VAL A 732 -12.32 -6.96 -45.14
CA VAL A 732 -11.11 -6.69 -45.93
C VAL A 732 -9.91 -7.29 -45.21
N GLU A 733 -9.15 -8.09 -45.92
CA GLU A 733 -7.94 -8.79 -45.45
C GLU A 733 -6.74 -8.16 -46.17
N PHE A 734 -5.78 -7.61 -45.41
CA PHE A 734 -4.54 -7.06 -45.97
C PHE A 734 -3.36 -7.95 -45.59
N GLN A 735 -2.66 -8.48 -46.60
CA GLN A 735 -1.33 -9.06 -46.46
C GLN A 735 -0.30 -8.06 -47.00
N ILE A 736 0.71 -7.74 -46.19
CA ILE A 736 1.91 -7.01 -46.63
C ILE A 736 3.06 -8.01 -46.58
N ASN A 737 3.66 -8.29 -47.73
CA ASN A 737 4.94 -9.01 -47.84
C ASN A 737 6.01 -7.98 -48.17
N GLU A 738 7.06 -7.86 -47.34
CA GLU A 738 8.31 -7.21 -47.70
C GLU A 738 9.39 -8.29 -47.86
N ASP A 739 9.88 -8.45 -49.09
CA ASP A 739 11.04 -9.27 -49.42
C ASP A 739 12.27 -8.36 -49.53
N GLU A 740 13.18 -8.39 -48.55
CA GLU A 740 14.55 -7.89 -48.73
C GLU A 740 15.58 -9.01 -48.49
N LYS A 741 16.40 -9.25 -49.52
CA LYS A 741 17.55 -10.17 -49.51
C LYS A 741 18.78 -9.44 -48.93
N ILE A 742 19.43 -10.04 -47.94
CA ILE A 742 20.77 -9.63 -47.49
C ILE A 742 21.78 -10.71 -47.89
N MET A 743 22.86 -10.30 -48.57
CA MET A 743 24.03 -11.11 -48.92
C MET A 743 24.92 -11.31 -47.68
N ALA A 744 25.32 -12.55 -47.43
CA ALA A 744 26.25 -12.92 -46.36
C ALA A 744 27.71 -12.62 -46.75
N ALA A 745 28.50 -12.05 -45.82
CA ALA A 745 29.95 -11.94 -45.93
C ALA A 745 30.64 -13.23 -45.42
N PRO A 746 31.77 -13.67 -46.01
CA PRO A 746 32.42 -14.92 -45.65
C PRO A 746 33.32 -14.78 -44.41
N ALA A 747 33.36 -15.84 -43.60
CA ALA A 747 34.24 -16.00 -42.45
C ALA A 747 35.72 -16.18 -42.85
N PRO A 748 36.70 -15.75 -42.03
CA PRO A 748 38.10 -16.05 -42.26
C PRO A 748 38.54 -17.38 -41.63
N THR A 749 39.35 -18.12 -42.38
CA THR A 749 39.96 -19.41 -42.08
C THR A 749 41.27 -19.25 -41.28
N GLU A 750 41.49 -20.12 -40.29
CA GLU A 750 42.75 -20.22 -39.54
C GLU A 750 43.89 -20.88 -40.35
N THR A 751 45.15 -20.54 -40.04
CA THR A 751 46.30 -21.49 -40.00
C THR A 751 47.50 -20.89 -39.24
N PRO A 752 48.44 -21.72 -38.72
CA PRO A 752 49.30 -21.39 -37.57
C PRO A 752 50.79 -21.15 -37.90
N ASN A 753 51.53 -20.43 -37.04
CA ASN A 753 52.82 -20.86 -36.44
C ASN A 753 53.59 -19.76 -35.67
N THR A 754 53.93 -20.11 -34.41
CA THR A 754 55.17 -19.89 -33.62
C THR A 754 56.11 -18.69 -33.86
N THR A 755 56.30 -17.85 -32.82
CA THR A 755 57.58 -17.65 -32.07
C THR A 755 57.35 -16.84 -30.77
N GLU A 756 57.96 -17.25 -29.66
CA GLU A 756 58.06 -16.50 -28.38
C GLU A 756 59.36 -15.63 -28.33
N PRO A 757 59.73 -14.94 -27.22
CA PRO A 757 59.12 -13.71 -26.69
C PRO A 757 60.20 -12.63 -26.37
N GLU A 758 59.93 -11.32 -26.50
CA GLU A 758 60.77 -10.31 -25.82
C GLU A 758 59.99 -9.12 -25.26
N SER A 759 60.44 -8.75 -24.06
CA SER A 759 59.95 -7.74 -23.13
C SER A 759 60.25 -6.31 -23.57
N ALA A 760 59.26 -5.41 -23.42
CA ALA A 760 59.52 -4.00 -23.10
C ALA A 760 58.29 -3.36 -22.46
N VAL A 761 58.40 -3.06 -21.17
CA VAL A 761 57.53 -2.13 -20.46
C VAL A 761 57.84 -0.74 -21.00
N VAL A 762 56.87 -0.10 -21.66
CA VAL A 762 56.91 1.34 -21.95
C VAL A 762 55.59 1.93 -21.46
N SER A 763 55.70 2.64 -20.33
CA SER A 763 54.71 3.58 -19.84
C SER A 763 54.67 4.79 -20.77
N LEU A 764 53.55 4.99 -21.45
CA LEU A 764 53.19 6.26 -22.07
C LEU A 764 51.87 6.70 -21.44
N GLU A 765 51.98 7.52 -20.40
CA GLU A 765 50.93 8.43 -19.99
C GLU A 765 50.83 9.49 -21.09
N GLU A 766 49.95 9.25 -22.08
CA GLU A 766 49.51 10.31 -22.97
C GLU A 766 48.43 11.11 -22.23
N GLU A 767 48.77 12.35 -21.87
CA GLU A 767 47.81 13.38 -21.51
C GLU A 767 47.05 13.79 -22.79
N TRP A 768 45.76 13.45 -22.85
CA TRP A 768 44.86 13.95 -23.88
C TRP A 768 44.27 15.28 -23.40
N GLU A 769 44.70 16.39 -23.98
CA GLU A 769 43.96 17.66 -23.95
C GLU A 769 42.69 17.49 -24.80
N GLU A 770 41.55 17.21 -24.17
CA GLU A 770 40.24 17.18 -24.84
C GLU A 770 39.66 18.60 -24.95
N GLU A 771 39.51 19.10 -26.18
CA GLU A 771 38.53 20.16 -26.48
C GLU A 771 37.11 19.67 -26.13
N PRO A 772 36.18 20.53 -25.67
CA PRO A 772 34.85 20.10 -25.26
C PRO A 772 34.01 19.70 -26.48
N SER A 773 34.09 18.44 -26.90
CA SER A 773 33.18 17.83 -27.86
C SER A 773 31.77 17.70 -27.24
N GLU A 774 30.73 17.95 -28.06
CA GLU A 774 29.33 17.80 -27.63
C GLU A 774 29.10 16.37 -27.10
N PRO A 775 28.48 16.19 -25.91
CA PRO A 775 28.26 14.86 -25.35
C PRO A 775 27.51 13.94 -26.33
N CYS A 776 28.05 12.74 -26.58
CA CYS A 776 27.55 11.83 -27.62
C CYS A 776 26.05 11.47 -27.48
N TRP A 777 25.54 11.36 -26.25
CA TRP A 777 24.12 11.10 -25.99
C TRP A 777 23.18 12.21 -26.52
N ILE A 778 23.65 13.46 -26.64
CA ILE A 778 22.86 14.57 -27.19
C ILE A 778 22.67 14.35 -28.70
N SER A 779 23.74 13.99 -29.39
CA SER A 779 23.72 13.66 -30.83
C SER A 779 22.84 12.45 -31.10
N GLN A 780 22.97 11.39 -30.28
CA GLN A 780 22.14 10.18 -30.34
C GLN A 780 20.63 10.50 -30.23
N LEU A 781 20.24 11.30 -29.24
CA LEU A 781 18.83 11.67 -29.06
C LEU A 781 18.30 12.60 -30.16
N ARG A 782 19.14 13.48 -30.72
CA ARG A 782 18.77 14.32 -31.87
C ARG A 782 18.47 13.48 -33.10
N GLU A 783 19.29 12.48 -33.38
CA GLU A 783 19.08 11.55 -34.49
C GLU A 783 17.78 10.76 -34.31
N LYS A 784 17.51 10.26 -33.11
CA LYS A 784 16.24 9.56 -32.84
C LYS A 784 15.00 10.45 -32.90
N SER A 785 15.18 11.76 -32.67
CA SER A 785 14.11 12.76 -32.67
C SER A 785 13.95 13.50 -34.01
N CYS A 786 14.46 12.99 -35.16
CA CYS A 786 14.54 13.71 -36.44
C CYS A 786 13.34 14.60 -36.86
N GLU A 787 12.10 14.22 -36.54
CA GLU A 787 10.88 15.00 -36.86
C GLU A 787 10.59 16.16 -35.88
N ILE A 788 11.18 16.11 -34.68
CA ILE A 788 11.04 17.11 -33.62
C ILE A 788 12.44 17.68 -33.32
N SER A 789 12.67 18.93 -33.72
CA SER A 789 13.96 19.59 -33.51
C SER A 789 14.29 19.72 -32.01
N LEU A 790 15.39 19.08 -31.56
CA LEU A 790 15.93 19.20 -30.20
C LEU A 790 17.07 20.24 -30.16
N VAL A 791 16.76 21.42 -29.64
CA VAL A 791 17.67 22.57 -29.53
C VAL A 791 18.41 22.51 -28.19
N PRO A 792 19.75 22.56 -28.17
CA PRO A 792 20.52 22.61 -26.93
C PRO A 792 20.20 23.88 -26.14
N ASP A 793 20.04 23.74 -24.83
CA ASP A 793 19.79 24.84 -23.89
C ASP A 793 20.59 24.60 -22.60
N THR A 794 20.82 25.66 -21.83
CA THR A 794 21.63 25.62 -20.60
C THR A 794 20.78 25.77 -19.35
N LEU A 795 21.26 25.23 -18.23
CA LEU A 795 20.61 25.44 -16.93
C LEU A 795 20.82 26.86 -16.44
N ASP A 796 19.82 27.38 -15.72
CA ASP A 796 20.01 28.56 -14.88
C ASP A 796 21.13 28.29 -13.86
N PRO A 797 22.16 29.15 -13.71
CA PRO A 797 23.31 28.87 -12.85
C PRO A 797 22.94 28.56 -11.40
N ASP A 798 21.90 29.23 -10.89
CA ASP A 798 21.35 28.95 -9.56
C ASP A 798 20.70 27.55 -9.49
N GLU A 799 20.00 27.13 -10.55
CA GLU A 799 19.40 25.78 -10.63
C GLU A 799 20.49 24.70 -10.68
N GLU A 800 21.57 24.95 -11.42
CA GLU A 800 22.73 24.07 -11.46
C GLU A 800 23.36 23.91 -10.07
N GLN A 801 23.56 25.03 -9.34
CA GLN A 801 24.07 24.99 -7.97
C GLN A 801 23.13 24.22 -7.03
N PHE A 802 21.80 24.42 -7.15
CA PHE A 802 20.83 23.63 -6.39
C PHE A 802 21.00 22.12 -6.61
N TRP A 803 21.14 21.69 -7.87
CA TRP A 803 21.31 20.28 -8.19
C TRP A 803 22.61 19.72 -7.61
N ARG A 804 23.71 20.48 -7.67
CA ARG A 804 25.00 20.10 -7.05
C ARG A 804 24.88 19.95 -5.53
N ASP A 805 24.23 20.90 -4.86
CA ASP A 805 24.04 20.83 -3.41
C ASP A 805 23.13 19.66 -2.99
N LEU A 806 22.04 19.41 -3.75
CA LEU A 806 21.12 18.30 -3.51
C LEU A 806 21.82 16.95 -3.71
N GLN A 807 22.65 16.85 -4.75
CA GLN A 807 23.47 15.69 -5.04
C GLN A 807 24.43 15.41 -3.89
N GLU A 808 25.21 16.39 -3.46
CA GLU A 808 26.20 16.22 -2.39
C GLU A 808 25.54 15.80 -1.06
N ARG A 809 24.42 16.44 -0.69
CA ARG A 809 23.74 16.17 0.60
C ARG A 809 23.00 14.83 0.62
N TYR A 810 22.22 14.55 -0.42
CA TYR A 810 21.23 13.47 -0.36
C TYR A 810 21.42 12.42 -1.45
N LEU A 811 21.66 12.82 -2.70
CA LEU A 811 21.56 11.93 -3.86
C LEU A 811 22.88 11.31 -4.32
N LYS A 812 24.03 11.63 -3.72
CA LYS A 812 25.32 11.03 -4.09
C LYS A 812 25.25 9.50 -3.96
N PRO A 813 25.70 8.73 -4.98
CA PRO A 813 25.82 7.28 -4.89
C PRO A 813 26.54 6.87 -3.61
N LEU A 814 26.11 5.75 -3.03
CA LEU A 814 26.76 5.23 -1.82
C LEU A 814 27.99 4.46 -2.24
N ASP A 815 29.13 4.76 -1.62
CA ASP A 815 30.35 3.98 -1.83
C ASP A 815 30.10 2.52 -1.45
N GLU A 816 30.45 1.61 -2.36
CA GLU A 816 30.26 0.18 -2.18
C GLU A 816 31.33 -0.41 -1.25
N ASP A 817 31.17 -0.20 0.05
CA ASP A 817 31.95 -0.90 1.05
C ASP A 817 31.47 -2.36 1.15
N LYS A 818 32.25 -3.27 0.56
CA LYS A 818 32.01 -4.73 0.59
C LYS A 818 31.81 -5.25 2.01
N GLN A 819 32.51 -4.71 3.02
CA GLN A 819 32.34 -5.13 4.41
C GLN A 819 30.98 -4.70 4.97
N LYS A 820 30.59 -3.45 4.73
CA LYS A 820 29.29 -2.91 5.14
C LYS A 820 28.13 -3.61 4.43
N GLN A 821 28.25 -3.88 3.14
CA GLN A 821 27.25 -4.65 2.38
C GLN A 821 27.09 -6.07 2.93
N LYS A 822 28.20 -6.76 3.22
CA LYS A 822 28.18 -8.08 3.85
C LYS A 822 27.50 -8.05 5.21
N LYS A 823 27.85 -7.07 6.05
CA LYS A 823 27.23 -6.88 7.37
C LYS A 823 25.71 -6.66 7.25
N ILE A 824 25.28 -5.78 6.36
CA ILE A 824 23.84 -5.51 6.14
C ILE A 824 23.13 -6.76 5.61
N ALA A 825 23.76 -7.52 4.71
CA ALA A 825 23.21 -8.78 4.22
C ALA A 825 23.04 -9.81 5.34
N ASP A 826 23.99 -9.89 6.27
CA ASP A 826 23.90 -10.78 7.43
C ASP A 826 22.87 -10.28 8.46
N ASP A 827 22.81 -8.97 8.72
CA ASP A 827 21.78 -8.36 9.57
C ASP A 827 20.37 -8.55 8.98
N LEU A 828 20.21 -8.51 7.66
CA LEU A 828 18.95 -8.80 6.96
C LEU A 828 18.54 -10.28 7.10
N LYS A 829 19.51 -11.21 7.06
CA LYS A 829 19.23 -12.63 7.34
C LYS A 829 18.82 -12.85 8.79
N ASP A 830 19.47 -12.16 9.74
CA ASP A 830 19.10 -12.23 11.16
C ASP A 830 17.71 -11.65 11.40
N LEU A 831 17.39 -10.50 10.80
CA LEU A 831 16.05 -9.90 10.84
C LEU A 831 15.00 -10.85 10.27
N ARG A 832 15.28 -11.47 9.11
CA ARG A 832 14.43 -12.51 8.53
C ARG A 832 14.21 -13.64 9.54
N ASN A 833 15.28 -14.24 10.06
CA ASN A 833 15.17 -15.38 10.97
C ASN A 833 14.29 -15.04 12.18
N LYS A 834 14.48 -13.85 12.78
CA LYS A 834 13.67 -13.36 13.90
C LYS A 834 12.21 -13.14 13.51
N ALA A 835 11.96 -12.44 12.40
CA ALA A 835 10.61 -12.14 11.94
C ALA A 835 9.85 -13.42 11.55
N THR A 836 10.48 -14.32 10.80
CA THR A 836 9.91 -15.62 10.43
C THR A 836 9.65 -16.48 11.67
N PHE A 837 10.57 -16.51 12.64
CA PHE A 837 10.35 -17.23 13.91
C PHE A 837 9.15 -16.68 14.67
N VAL A 838 9.07 -15.36 14.89
CA VAL A 838 7.94 -14.73 15.59
C VAL A 838 6.62 -14.95 14.86
N PHE A 839 6.61 -14.86 13.53
CA PHE A 839 5.41 -15.06 12.74
C PHE A 839 4.89 -16.50 12.83
N PHE A 840 5.76 -17.49 12.63
CA PHE A 840 5.34 -18.89 12.64
C PHE A 840 5.21 -19.49 14.04
N ILE A 841 5.89 -18.96 15.07
CA ILE A 841 5.63 -19.38 16.46
C ILE A 841 4.25 -18.94 16.93
N CYS A 842 3.77 -17.75 16.52
CA CYS A 842 2.39 -17.34 16.79
C CYS A 842 1.38 -18.30 16.14
N ASN A 843 1.64 -18.72 14.89
CA ASN A 843 0.82 -19.73 14.22
C ASN A 843 0.89 -21.10 14.91
N ALA A 844 2.08 -21.54 15.33
CA ALA A 844 2.25 -22.81 16.03
C ALA A 844 1.56 -22.80 17.40
N LEU A 845 1.73 -21.73 18.19
CA LEU A 845 1.04 -21.55 19.48
C LEU A 845 -0.48 -21.53 19.29
N TRP A 846 -0.96 -20.90 18.23
CA TRP A 846 -2.38 -20.93 17.88
C TRP A 846 -2.86 -22.36 17.60
N LEU A 847 -2.16 -23.11 16.73
CA LEU A 847 -2.50 -24.50 16.43
C LEU A 847 -2.43 -25.41 17.66
N VAL A 848 -1.44 -25.22 18.52
CA VAL A 848 -1.28 -25.94 19.79
C VAL A 848 -2.42 -25.61 20.75
N ALA A 849 -2.80 -24.34 20.89
CA ALA A 849 -3.94 -23.95 21.70
C ALA A 849 -5.24 -24.59 21.19
N THR A 850 -5.47 -24.57 19.87
CA THR A 850 -6.62 -25.26 19.26
C THR A 850 -6.58 -26.76 19.52
N PHE A 851 -5.42 -27.40 19.36
CA PHE A 851 -5.23 -28.84 19.61
C PHE A 851 -5.51 -29.22 21.08
N PHE A 852 -4.92 -28.50 22.03
CA PHE A 852 -5.13 -28.76 23.46
C PHE A 852 -6.60 -28.60 23.86
N LEU A 853 -7.26 -27.57 23.34
CA LEU A 853 -8.66 -27.34 23.66
C LEU A 853 -9.57 -28.36 22.98
N GLN A 854 -9.26 -28.82 21.77
CA GLN A 854 -9.96 -29.94 21.12
C GLN A 854 -9.80 -31.25 21.87
N ALA A 855 -8.62 -31.51 22.45
CA ALA A 855 -8.40 -32.69 23.28
C ALA A 855 -9.24 -32.69 24.58
N ILE A 856 -9.58 -31.51 25.09
CA ILE A 856 -10.49 -31.31 26.24
C ILE A 856 -11.97 -31.34 25.79
N GLY A 857 -12.24 -31.11 24.50
CA GLY A 857 -13.54 -30.78 23.92
C GLY A 857 -14.66 -31.82 24.03
N SER A 858 -14.40 -33.05 24.47
CA SER A 858 -15.48 -34.02 24.77
C SER A 858 -16.35 -33.60 25.97
N VAL A 859 -15.95 -32.57 26.73
CA VAL A 859 -16.66 -32.06 27.91
C VAL A 859 -17.39 -30.74 27.63
N VAL A 860 -17.09 -30.04 26.52
CA VAL A 860 -17.62 -28.69 26.22
C VAL A 860 -18.08 -28.61 24.77
N THR A 861 -19.34 -28.96 24.53
CA THR A 861 -20.04 -28.76 23.26
C THR A 861 -21.19 -27.79 23.45
N ILE A 862 -21.44 -26.91 22.48
CA ILE A 862 -22.62 -26.03 22.46
C ILE A 862 -23.69 -26.76 21.64
N PRO A 863 -24.75 -27.30 22.27
CA PRO A 863 -25.86 -27.91 21.56
C PRO A 863 -26.73 -26.81 20.96
N ILE A 864 -26.80 -26.75 19.64
CA ILE A 864 -27.68 -25.84 18.91
C ILE A 864 -28.85 -26.66 18.36
N PRO A 865 -30.10 -26.28 18.63
CA PRO A 865 -31.26 -26.99 18.09
C PRO A 865 -31.27 -26.93 16.57
N LYS A 866 -31.56 -28.06 15.92
CA LYS A 866 -31.62 -28.13 14.46
C LYS A 866 -32.85 -27.37 13.96
N THR A 867 -32.65 -26.38 13.09
CA THR A 867 -33.73 -25.66 12.42
C THR A 867 -33.72 -26.03 10.94
N ALA A 868 -34.84 -26.55 10.45
CA ALA A 868 -35.04 -26.82 9.03
C ALA A 868 -35.15 -25.50 8.24
N PRO A 869 -34.89 -25.52 6.92
CA PRO A 869 -34.94 -24.32 6.07
C PRO A 869 -36.29 -23.58 6.06
N ASN A 870 -37.37 -24.27 6.44
CA ASN A 870 -38.73 -23.74 6.59
C ASN A 870 -39.01 -23.10 7.97
N GLY A 871 -38.01 -23.01 8.84
CA GLY A 871 -38.12 -22.46 10.20
C GLY A 871 -38.67 -23.44 11.25
N THR A 872 -38.99 -24.69 10.89
CA THR A 872 -39.44 -25.70 11.87
C THR A 872 -38.26 -26.35 12.59
N THR A 873 -38.37 -26.54 13.90
CA THR A 873 -37.36 -27.27 14.69
C THR A 873 -37.38 -28.76 14.35
N VAL A 874 -36.26 -29.27 13.86
CA VAL A 874 -36.04 -30.70 13.62
C VAL A 874 -35.62 -31.35 14.94
N PRO A 875 -36.10 -32.55 15.29
CA PRO A 875 -35.66 -33.24 16.50
C PRO A 875 -34.15 -33.52 16.47
N GLY A 876 -33.46 -33.09 17.53
CA GLY A 876 -32.01 -33.25 17.73
C GLY A 876 -31.26 -31.92 17.79
N ASN A 877 -30.16 -31.91 18.55
CA ASN A 877 -29.21 -30.80 18.59
C ASN A 877 -27.97 -31.18 17.76
N PHE A 878 -27.34 -30.22 17.10
CA PHE A 878 -25.98 -30.42 16.61
C PHE A 878 -24.99 -29.77 17.58
N GLU A 879 -23.87 -30.43 17.80
CA GLU A 879 -22.85 -30.01 18.76
C GLU A 879 -21.81 -29.13 18.07
N VAL A 880 -21.61 -27.92 18.58
CA VAL A 880 -20.62 -26.98 18.09
C VAL A 880 -19.44 -26.90 19.03
N ASP A 881 -18.24 -27.02 18.44
CA ASP A 881 -16.98 -26.69 19.10
C ASP A 881 -16.91 -25.18 19.39
N PRO A 882 -16.88 -24.76 20.68
CA PRO A 882 -16.82 -23.36 21.08
C PRO A 882 -15.63 -22.59 20.47
N ILE A 883 -14.52 -23.27 20.18
CA ILE A 883 -13.28 -22.63 19.69
C ILE A 883 -13.35 -22.38 18.20
N GLY A 884 -13.78 -23.37 17.42
CA GLY A 884 -14.11 -23.17 16.02
C GLY A 884 -15.10 -22.01 15.84
N LEU A 885 -16.10 -21.93 16.73
CA LEU A 885 -17.06 -20.83 16.74
C LEU A 885 -16.44 -19.47 17.10
N MET A 886 -15.65 -19.36 18.18
CA MET A 886 -14.99 -18.10 18.58
C MET A 886 -14.09 -17.56 17.46
N PHE A 887 -13.40 -18.45 16.76
CA PHE A 887 -12.53 -18.10 15.65
C PHE A 887 -13.33 -17.55 14.45
N LEU A 888 -14.37 -18.29 14.02
CA LEU A 888 -15.26 -17.86 12.95
C LEU A 888 -15.90 -16.51 13.28
N LEU A 889 -16.26 -16.28 14.55
CA LEU A 889 -16.79 -15.02 15.03
C LEU A 889 -15.77 -13.87 14.93
N GLY A 890 -14.49 -14.10 15.18
CA GLY A 890 -13.44 -13.07 15.05
C GLY A 890 -13.26 -12.58 13.60
N PHE A 891 -13.17 -13.52 12.65
CA PHE A 891 -13.10 -13.19 11.22
C PHE A 891 -14.41 -12.61 10.70
N ALA A 892 -15.55 -13.17 11.12
CA ALA A 892 -16.87 -12.66 10.77
C ALA A 892 -17.06 -11.23 11.28
N LEU A 893 -16.59 -10.92 12.50
CA LEU A 893 -16.65 -9.57 13.06
C LEU A 893 -15.82 -8.59 12.24
N LEU A 894 -14.59 -8.95 11.86
CA LEU A 894 -13.74 -8.09 11.03
C LEU A 894 -14.40 -7.81 9.67
N LEU A 895 -14.92 -8.86 9.02
CA LEU A 895 -15.62 -8.74 7.73
C LEU A 895 -16.94 -7.95 7.86
N ALA A 896 -17.70 -8.15 8.94
CA ALA A 896 -18.93 -7.41 9.20
C ALA A 896 -18.63 -5.91 9.42
N ILE A 897 -17.58 -5.57 10.18
CA ILE A 897 -17.12 -4.19 10.35
C ILE A 897 -16.78 -3.58 8.98
N GLN A 898 -16.05 -4.31 8.14
CA GLN A 898 -15.71 -3.85 6.79
C GLN A 898 -16.95 -3.69 5.89
N PHE A 899 -17.88 -4.64 5.96
CA PHE A 899 -19.12 -4.62 5.18
C PHE A 899 -20.01 -3.43 5.55
N ILE A 900 -20.22 -3.19 6.84
CA ILE A 900 -21.00 -2.04 7.34
C ILE A 900 -20.35 -0.73 6.92
N ALA A 901 -19.02 -0.64 7.04
CA ALA A 901 -18.30 0.55 6.60
C ALA A 901 -18.38 0.76 5.08
N MET A 902 -18.36 -0.31 4.28
CA MET A 902 -18.58 -0.24 2.84
C MET A 902 -19.98 0.30 2.52
N LEU A 903 -21.03 -0.18 3.19
CA LEU A 903 -22.40 0.34 3.02
C LEU A 903 -22.47 1.84 3.32
N TRP A 904 -21.87 2.25 4.44
CA TRP A 904 -21.79 3.67 4.82
C TRP A 904 -21.02 4.50 3.77
N HIS A 905 -19.88 3.99 3.32
CA HIS A 905 -19.05 4.62 2.30
C HIS A 905 -19.83 4.82 0.98
N ARG A 906 -20.64 3.83 0.57
CA ARG A 906 -21.49 3.94 -0.62
C ARG A 906 -22.57 5.01 -0.48
N ILE A 907 -23.23 5.10 0.68
CA ILE A 907 -24.20 6.16 0.96
C ILE A 907 -23.53 7.53 0.87
N GLN A 908 -22.36 7.70 1.48
CA GLN A 908 -21.60 8.97 1.42
C GLN A 908 -21.17 9.32 -0.01
N THR A 909 -20.73 8.33 -0.78
CA THR A 909 -20.36 8.53 -2.19
C THR A 909 -21.57 8.96 -3.03
N LEU A 910 -22.73 8.35 -2.80
CA LEU A 910 -23.98 8.72 -3.48
C LEU A 910 -24.41 10.15 -3.12
N ILE A 911 -24.36 10.53 -1.84
CA ILE A 911 -24.64 11.90 -1.40
C ILE A 911 -23.71 12.89 -2.09
N HIS A 912 -22.41 12.58 -2.15
CA HIS A 912 -21.42 13.43 -2.83
C HIS A 912 -21.70 13.54 -4.33
N PHE A 913 -22.05 12.44 -5.00
CA PHE A 913 -22.38 12.44 -6.43
C PHE A 913 -23.65 13.25 -6.73
N ILE A 914 -24.71 13.09 -5.91
CA ILE A 914 -25.94 13.88 -6.04
C ILE A 914 -25.64 15.37 -5.85
N ALA A 915 -24.81 15.72 -4.87
CA ALA A 915 -24.37 17.09 -4.65
C ALA A 915 -23.56 17.64 -5.84
N TYR A 916 -22.66 16.83 -6.41
CA TYR A 916 -21.83 17.20 -7.56
C TYR A 916 -22.65 17.43 -8.83
N ASN A 917 -23.54 16.50 -9.20
CA ASN A 917 -24.40 16.62 -10.38
C ASN A 917 -25.27 17.88 -10.33
N GLY A 918 -25.75 18.26 -9.15
CA GLY A 918 -26.49 19.50 -8.96
C GLY A 918 -25.65 20.75 -9.25
N THR A 919 -24.35 20.71 -8.94
CA THR A 919 -23.43 21.84 -9.22
C THR A 919 -22.96 21.90 -10.67
N GLU A 920 -22.69 20.75 -11.30
CA GLU A 920 -22.17 20.72 -12.67
C GLU A 920 -23.26 21.01 -13.70
N ALA A 921 -24.48 20.48 -13.52
CA ALA A 921 -25.62 20.84 -14.34
C ALA A 921 -25.94 22.35 -14.26
N ALA A 922 -25.77 22.96 -13.08
CA ALA A 922 -25.94 24.39 -12.90
C ALA A 922 -24.79 25.21 -13.53
N ALA A 923 -23.55 24.72 -13.46
CA ALA A 923 -22.39 25.34 -14.10
C ALA A 923 -22.49 25.28 -15.64
N PHE A 924 -22.79 24.11 -16.19
CA PHE A 924 -23.04 23.90 -17.62
C PHE A 924 -24.19 24.78 -18.11
N LYS A 925 -25.30 24.87 -17.36
CA LYS A 925 -26.43 25.75 -17.71
C LYS A 925 -26.06 27.23 -17.66
N ARG A 926 -25.14 27.65 -16.76
CA ARG A 926 -24.60 29.02 -16.73
C ARG A 926 -23.65 29.29 -17.90
N GLU A 927 -22.77 28.35 -18.24
CA GLU A 927 -21.87 28.49 -19.38
C GLU A 927 -22.65 28.52 -20.69
N PHE A 928 -23.62 27.61 -20.87
CA PHE A 928 -24.53 27.60 -22.02
C PHE A 928 -25.32 28.91 -22.14
N LYS A 929 -25.77 29.47 -21.02
CA LYS A 929 -26.47 30.77 -21.01
C LYS A 929 -25.52 31.91 -21.39
N LYS A 930 -24.28 31.92 -20.89
CA LYS A 930 -23.26 32.90 -21.26
C LYS A 930 -22.90 32.82 -22.74
N SER A 931 -22.72 31.62 -23.29
CA SER A 931 -22.44 31.46 -24.72
C SER A 931 -23.63 31.84 -25.58
N MET A 932 -24.87 31.58 -25.15
CA MET A 932 -26.06 32.11 -25.83
C MET A 932 -26.17 33.65 -25.76
N GLU A 933 -25.80 34.27 -24.64
CA GLU A 933 -25.77 35.74 -24.50
C GLU A 933 -24.73 36.36 -25.44
N VAL A 934 -23.53 35.80 -25.52
CA VAL A 934 -22.47 36.24 -26.46
C VAL A 934 -22.91 36.08 -27.92
N ILE A 935 -23.53 34.95 -28.29
CA ILE A 935 -24.05 34.72 -29.64
C ILE A 935 -25.17 35.70 -30.00
N ASN A 936 -26.02 36.07 -29.03
CA ASN A 936 -27.07 37.06 -29.24
C ASN A 936 -26.52 38.50 -29.32
N GLU A 937 -25.45 38.83 -28.59
CA GLU A 937 -24.77 40.12 -28.72
C GLU A 937 -24.07 40.25 -30.07
N GLU A 938 -23.42 39.20 -30.58
CA GLU A 938 -22.82 39.18 -31.92
C GLU A 938 -23.87 39.28 -33.03
N LYS A 939 -25.05 38.67 -32.85
CA LYS A 939 -26.17 38.80 -33.81
C LYS A 939 -26.86 40.16 -33.81
N ASN A 940 -26.74 40.94 -32.74
CA ASN A 940 -27.24 42.32 -32.67
C ASN A 940 -26.21 43.34 -33.19
N PHE A 941 -24.98 42.90 -33.47
CA PHE A 941 -23.90 43.70 -34.04
C PHE A 941 -23.78 43.55 -35.57
N LEU A 942 -24.41 42.52 -36.15
CA LEU A 942 -24.63 42.31 -37.58
C LEU A 942 -26.04 42.78 -37.95
#